data_AF-A0A5A8CW03-F1
#
_entry.id   AF-A0A5A8CW03-F1
#
_cell.length_a   1.000
_cell.length_b   1.000
_cell.length_c   1.000
_cell.angle_alpha   90.00
_cell.angle_beta   90.00
_cell.angle_gamma   90.00
#
_symmetry.space_group_name_H-M   'P 1'
#
loop_
_entity.id
_entity.type
_entity.pdbx_description
1 polymer ?
#
loop_
_entity_poly.entity_id
_entity_poly.type
_entity_poly.pdbx_seq_one_letter_code
_entity_poly.pdbx_strand_id
1 'polypeptide(L)'
;MAAADGADAASDIRIGDRVRDKSGNRATVRYLGPVATSKSADAVYVGVEWDAEGRGKNDGSVVTDAGETVRYFECEPGMGSFLKAKLVDRGVNLVSALEEKYVDSTQGGGEVIAESGEAVEVILVGEDEARRRQQLHRLWNVALLSKGVSRIDADTVASAAPSLVELDLSSNLLCRWTDIAALGAGAPKLRTLNLSGNAMSRPTPADAASLAATPLARLGVLVLSGCGVTMSDLLVLRPAAAFPALRELHLASNCIRGIEASEPGAAAAQPADKSAAPSAAEPTERETADQLAAALPRLETLNLSGNALTSWSHIWRLSRLPSLQRLILAGNALTEAAYGPSLAAAWPLPAELPQEKASEYSLRVATRLYPCETAAEAAPTPAAAAAAAAAAGSAAVAGGSPPSALPFASLTSLTLSDNPIASWDSVTALAAFPALTALRVSGAGVVGELGSNRARLEVVARLASVRTLNGSEVRPREREDAEKAYVRRVCQETAAAAEKPTFAEAVGVAADKLEELVTDVVASRATAPSGDAARSAPGSGADTAAATVSDGADAAAAVAAAHPRLFPLMLRHGEVAAAARDTGPKTMGSSTVSVTIRSMAGASSAMDPIAKRLPGSMTVLTLKQLAARAFKGDVAMCRLSFRDGKDAYPTPLDDDSKPLTYFGVCDGSEILLEEVDSAELVREAAEQEAAQAELMRREEERVTAMRRLKMEELRRNRSALAAAAAAAQAP
;
A
#
# COMPACT_ATOMS: atom_id res chain seq x y z
N MET A 1 16.93 6.17 57.15
CA MET A 1 16.75 7.28 56.20
C MET A 1 16.80 6.87 54.71
N ALA A 2 16.65 5.57 54.37
CA ALA A 2 16.80 5.06 52.99
C ALA A 2 15.47 4.61 52.32
N ALA A 3 14.32 4.92 52.94
CA ALA A 3 13.00 4.54 52.44
C ALA A 3 12.28 5.66 51.64
N ALA A 4 12.82 6.89 51.66
CA ALA A 4 12.18 8.05 51.00
C ALA A 4 12.53 8.17 49.51
N ASP A 5 13.71 7.72 49.06
CA ASP A 5 14.17 7.89 47.66
C ASP A 5 13.43 7.03 46.63
N GLY A 6 12.73 5.97 47.06
CA GLY A 6 12.01 5.07 46.15
C GLY A 6 10.65 5.61 45.70
N ALA A 7 10.00 6.41 46.55
CA ALA A 7 8.69 7.00 46.28
C ALA A 7 8.78 8.20 45.34
N ASP A 8 9.87 8.98 45.42
CA ASP A 8 10.06 10.20 44.63
C ASP A 8 10.41 9.93 43.16
N ALA A 9 11.04 8.79 42.86
CA ALA A 9 11.31 8.38 41.47
C ALA A 9 10.07 7.80 40.76
N ALA A 10 9.07 7.33 41.51
CA ALA A 10 7.83 6.76 40.99
C ALA A 10 6.68 7.79 40.88
N SER A 11 6.77 8.92 41.59
CA SER A 11 5.69 9.92 41.71
C SER A 11 5.30 10.58 40.38
N ASP A 12 6.18 10.54 39.39
CA ASP A 12 6.03 11.23 38.11
C ASP A 12 5.82 10.27 36.91
N ILE A 13 5.81 8.96 37.16
CA ILE A 13 5.45 7.94 36.14
C ILE A 13 3.94 7.71 36.18
N ARG A 14 3.30 7.64 35.01
CA ARG A 14 1.86 7.37 34.89
C ARG A 14 1.61 6.08 34.12
N ILE A 15 0.50 5.43 34.43
CA ILE A 15 0.01 4.31 33.61
C ILE A 15 -0.26 4.85 32.19
N GLY A 16 0.19 4.11 31.18
CA GLY A 16 0.17 4.50 29.78
C GLY A 16 1.42 5.25 29.32
N ASP A 17 2.31 5.68 30.21
CA ASP A 17 3.58 6.29 29.80
C ASP A 17 4.45 5.27 29.06
N ARG A 18 5.25 5.81 28.14
CA ARG A 18 6.23 5.05 27.37
C ARG A 18 7.60 5.19 28.01
N VAL A 19 8.26 4.06 28.17
CA VAL A 19 9.54 3.97 28.86
C VAL A 19 10.47 3.02 28.11
N ARG A 20 11.75 3.02 28.48
CA ARG A 20 12.72 2.04 27.98
C ARG A 20 13.61 1.49 29.07
N ASP A 21 14.23 0.34 28.80
CA ASP A 21 15.33 -0.16 29.63
C ASP A 21 16.68 0.40 29.19
N LYS A 22 17.73 0.08 29.97
CA LYS A 22 19.12 0.46 29.68
C LYS A 22 19.65 -0.10 28.35
N SER A 23 19.01 -1.13 27.81
CA SER A 23 19.36 -1.74 26.52
C SER A 23 18.59 -1.10 25.36
N GLY A 24 17.72 -0.11 25.63
CA GLY A 24 16.92 0.59 24.63
C GLY A 24 15.61 -0.10 24.25
N ASN A 25 15.24 -1.22 24.89
CA ASN A 25 13.95 -1.87 24.64
C ASN A 25 12.84 -0.99 25.20
N ARG A 26 11.79 -0.77 24.42
CA ARG A 26 10.68 0.12 24.79
C ARG A 26 9.51 -0.66 25.35
N ALA A 27 8.76 -0.02 26.23
CA ALA A 27 7.62 -0.61 26.91
C ALA A 27 6.55 0.42 27.24
N THR A 28 5.33 -0.06 27.45
CA THR A 28 4.21 0.71 28.01
C THR A 28 4.06 0.39 29.49
N VAL A 29 3.93 1.41 30.34
CA VAL A 29 3.59 1.23 31.75
C VAL A 29 2.13 0.79 31.87
N ARG A 30 1.90 -0.41 32.43
CA ARG A 30 0.56 -0.99 32.66
C ARG A 30 0.13 -0.99 34.11
N TYR A 31 1.08 -0.98 35.05
CA TYR A 31 0.80 -1.01 36.48
C TYR A 31 1.80 -0.20 37.28
N LEU A 32 1.34 0.46 38.35
CA LEU A 32 2.17 1.16 39.33
C LEU A 32 1.68 0.80 40.72
N GLY A 33 2.53 0.16 41.52
CA GLY A 33 2.18 -0.21 42.88
C GLY A 33 2.98 -1.39 43.44
N PRO A 34 2.63 -1.85 44.65
CA PRO A 34 3.28 -2.97 45.29
C PRO A 34 2.91 -4.32 44.64
N VAL A 35 3.89 -5.23 44.58
CA VAL A 35 3.73 -6.57 43.98
C VAL A 35 3.83 -7.63 45.07
N ALA A 36 3.03 -8.70 44.99
CA ALA A 36 2.83 -9.68 46.06
C ALA A 36 4.09 -10.48 46.40
N THR A 37 5.02 -10.63 45.46
CA THR A 37 6.33 -11.26 45.68
C THR A 37 7.39 -10.28 46.19
N SER A 38 7.03 -9.02 46.41
CA SER A 38 7.95 -8.04 46.95
C SER A 38 8.28 -8.34 48.42
N LYS A 39 9.57 -8.42 48.72
CA LYS A 39 10.08 -8.52 50.11
C LYS A 39 9.73 -7.30 50.99
N SER A 40 9.27 -6.22 50.37
CA SER A 40 8.86 -4.99 51.04
C SER A 40 7.48 -4.60 50.56
N ALA A 41 6.50 -4.61 51.47
CA ALA A 41 5.09 -4.35 51.15
C ALA A 41 4.86 -2.96 50.53
N ASP A 42 5.69 -1.98 50.87
CA ASP A 42 5.55 -0.59 50.41
C ASP A 42 6.37 -0.27 49.14
N ALA A 43 7.11 -1.23 48.59
CA ALA A 43 7.96 -0.97 47.43
C ALA A 43 7.12 -0.84 46.15
N VAL A 44 7.16 0.32 45.50
CA VAL A 44 6.46 0.57 44.24
C VAL A 44 7.24 -0.03 43.07
N TYR A 45 6.57 -0.91 42.33
CA TYR A 45 7.04 -1.46 41.05
C TYR A 45 6.29 -0.81 39.89
N VAL A 46 6.99 -0.72 38.77
CA VAL A 46 6.48 -0.35 37.46
C VAL A 46 6.26 -1.64 36.69
N GLY A 47 5.00 -2.07 36.60
CA GLY A 47 4.59 -3.13 35.69
C GLY A 47 4.57 -2.59 34.27
N VAL A 48 5.35 -3.20 33.39
CA VAL A 48 5.51 -2.78 31.99
C VAL A 48 5.18 -3.93 31.05
N GLU A 49 4.64 -3.59 29.89
CA GLU A 49 4.47 -4.47 28.74
C GLU A 49 5.46 -4.04 27.66
N TRP A 50 6.35 -4.95 27.26
CA TRP A 50 7.38 -4.68 26.25
C TRP A 50 6.81 -4.66 24.84
N ASP A 51 7.36 -3.82 23.97
CA ASP A 51 7.07 -3.89 22.53
C ASP A 51 7.69 -5.14 21.88
N ALA A 52 8.83 -5.57 22.41
CA ALA A 52 9.64 -6.65 21.84
C ALA A 52 9.26 -8.00 22.44
N GLU A 53 8.89 -8.94 21.57
CA GLU A 53 8.60 -10.32 21.94
C GLU A 53 9.77 -10.98 22.67
N GLY A 54 9.48 -11.74 23.73
CA GLY A 54 10.47 -12.46 24.52
C GLY A 54 11.30 -11.60 25.48
N ARG A 55 11.12 -10.27 25.50
CA ARG A 55 11.79 -9.40 26.48
C ARG A 55 11.20 -9.49 27.88
N GLY A 56 9.90 -9.76 27.97
CA GLY A 56 9.19 -9.94 29.23
C GLY A 56 9.43 -11.30 29.86
N LYS A 57 8.76 -11.53 30.99
CA LYS A 57 8.91 -12.73 31.83
C LYS A 57 7.58 -13.33 32.24
N ASN A 58 6.50 -12.56 32.13
CA ASN A 58 5.18 -12.96 32.59
C ASN A 58 4.09 -12.39 31.67
N ASP A 59 2.85 -12.72 31.96
CA ASP A 59 1.62 -12.28 31.31
C ASP A 59 0.94 -11.12 32.07
N GLY A 60 1.71 -10.41 32.91
CA GLY A 60 1.18 -9.40 33.85
C GLY A 60 0.67 -9.98 35.18
N SER A 61 0.84 -11.28 35.40
CA SER A 61 0.65 -11.95 36.69
C SER A 61 1.96 -12.35 37.39
N VAL A 62 1.85 -12.64 38.68
CA VAL A 62 2.94 -13.16 39.51
C VAL A 62 2.40 -14.26 40.41
N VAL A 63 3.13 -15.38 40.49
CA VAL A 63 2.83 -16.47 41.43
C VAL A 63 3.51 -16.18 42.77
N THR A 64 2.74 -16.19 43.86
CA THR A 64 3.23 -15.97 45.23
C THR A 64 3.94 -17.21 45.77
N ASP A 65 4.67 -17.07 46.89
CA ASP A 65 5.33 -18.19 47.57
C ASP A 65 4.32 -19.24 48.09
N ALA A 66 3.06 -18.85 48.27
CA ALA A 66 1.95 -19.74 48.63
C ALA A 66 1.34 -20.48 47.41
N GLY A 67 1.87 -20.27 46.20
CA GLY A 67 1.39 -20.86 44.95
C GLY A 67 0.16 -20.16 44.35
N GLU A 68 -0.27 -19.03 44.91
CA GLU A 68 -1.41 -18.27 44.42
C GLU A 68 -1.00 -17.33 43.27
N THR A 69 -1.78 -17.27 42.20
CA THR A 69 -1.50 -16.35 41.09
C THR A 69 -2.23 -15.03 41.28
N VAL A 70 -1.47 -13.95 41.43
CA VAL A 70 -1.99 -12.58 41.53
C VAL A 70 -1.75 -11.85 40.21
N ARG A 71 -2.82 -11.37 39.59
CA ARG A 71 -2.76 -10.62 38.33
C ARG A 71 -2.88 -9.12 38.56
N TYR A 72 -1.98 -8.36 37.94
CA TYR A 72 -1.93 -6.89 38.05
C TYR A 72 -2.35 -6.19 36.77
N PHE A 73 -2.01 -6.77 35.63
CA PHE A 73 -2.44 -6.33 34.31
C PHE A 73 -2.45 -7.54 33.37
N GLU A 74 -2.98 -7.35 32.16
CA GLU A 74 -3.02 -8.37 31.12
C GLU A 74 -2.08 -7.98 29.97
N CYS A 75 -1.28 -8.94 29.53
CA CYS A 75 -0.50 -8.88 28.30
C CYS A 75 -0.20 -10.30 27.80
N GLU A 76 0.30 -10.42 26.58
CA GLU A 76 0.74 -11.72 26.05
C GLU A 76 1.79 -12.38 26.97
N PRO A 77 1.78 -13.72 27.12
CA PRO A 77 2.75 -14.43 27.94
C PRO A 77 4.19 -14.14 27.50
N GLY A 78 5.01 -13.66 28.44
CA GLY A 78 6.40 -13.29 28.15
C GLY A 78 6.57 -11.86 27.64
N MET A 79 5.52 -11.03 27.64
CA MET A 79 5.60 -9.58 27.34
C MET A 79 5.60 -8.70 28.59
N GLY A 80 5.15 -9.20 29.72
CA GLY A 80 5.04 -8.46 30.97
C GLY A 80 6.31 -8.50 31.81
N SER A 81 6.58 -7.45 32.58
CA SER A 81 7.64 -7.43 33.60
C SER A 81 7.32 -6.43 34.71
N PHE A 82 7.78 -6.71 35.94
CA PHE A 82 7.73 -5.76 37.05
C PHE A 82 9.13 -5.23 37.32
N LEU A 83 9.35 -3.94 37.10
CA LEU A 83 10.63 -3.25 37.28
C LEU A 83 10.58 -2.32 38.48
N LYS A 84 11.72 -2.08 39.12
CA LYS A 84 11.83 -0.98 40.10
C LYS A 84 11.91 0.34 39.33
N ALA A 85 11.24 1.39 39.81
CA ALA A 85 11.17 2.69 39.13
C ALA A 85 12.54 3.22 38.65
N LYS A 86 13.59 3.09 39.47
CA LYS A 86 14.97 3.51 39.12
C LYS A 86 15.62 2.80 37.94
N LEU A 87 15.06 1.68 37.47
CA LEU A 87 15.58 0.92 36.33
C LEU A 87 14.88 1.30 35.01
N VAL A 88 13.88 2.18 35.09
CA VAL A 88 13.05 2.61 33.99
C VAL A 88 13.56 3.96 33.50
N ASP A 89 13.95 4.04 32.23
CA ASP A 89 14.29 5.30 31.57
C ASP A 89 13.03 5.91 30.95
N ARG A 90 12.71 7.15 31.34
CA ARG A 90 11.52 7.90 30.91
C ARG A 90 11.76 8.73 29.65
N GLY A 91 12.96 8.67 29.09
CA GLY A 91 13.34 9.45 27.93
C GLY A 91 13.70 10.89 28.25
N VAL A 92 13.89 11.66 27.18
CA VAL A 92 14.36 13.05 27.20
C VAL A 92 13.38 13.97 26.47
N ASN A 93 13.47 15.27 26.69
CA ASN A 93 12.72 16.23 25.88
C ASN A 93 13.35 16.38 24.49
N LEU A 94 12.58 16.93 23.53
CA LEU A 94 13.01 17.09 22.14
C LEU A 94 14.30 17.91 22.00
N VAL A 95 14.44 19.02 22.72
CA VAL A 95 15.59 19.92 22.60
C VAL A 95 16.87 19.26 23.14
N SER A 96 16.80 18.55 24.25
CA SER A 96 17.94 17.78 24.76
C SER A 96 18.39 16.70 23.76
N ALA A 97 17.47 16.05 23.05
CA ALA A 97 17.83 15.12 21.98
C ALA A 97 18.46 15.82 20.76
N LEU A 98 18.03 17.04 20.44
CA LEU A 98 18.64 17.87 19.40
C LEU A 98 20.06 18.28 19.79
N GLU A 99 20.24 18.76 21.02
CA GLU A 99 21.54 19.16 21.56
C GLU A 99 22.51 17.98 21.55
N GLU A 100 22.12 16.84 22.10
CA GLU A 100 22.96 15.63 22.13
C GLU A 100 23.42 15.20 20.72
N LYS A 101 22.57 15.38 19.70
CA LYS A 101 22.86 14.91 18.34
C LYS A 101 23.58 15.93 17.47
N TYR A 102 23.26 17.21 17.58
CA TYR A 102 23.66 18.23 16.60
C TYR A 102 24.55 19.34 17.17
N VAL A 103 24.82 19.33 18.47
CA VAL A 103 25.71 20.30 19.10
C VAL A 103 27.01 19.59 19.48
N ASP A 104 28.11 19.95 18.82
CA ASP A 104 29.44 19.43 19.15
C ASP A 104 29.97 20.05 20.44
N SER A 105 30.32 19.20 21.41
CA SER A 105 30.90 19.59 22.70
C SER A 105 32.42 19.84 22.67
N THR A 106 33.07 19.69 21.51
CA THR A 106 34.54 19.64 21.38
C THR A 106 35.22 20.96 20.96
N GLN A 107 34.49 22.08 20.83
CA GLN A 107 35.06 23.33 20.27
C GLN A 107 34.98 24.57 21.21
N GLY A 108 34.90 24.39 22.53
CA GLY A 108 34.63 25.50 23.47
C GLY A 108 35.68 25.84 24.54
N GLY A 109 36.80 25.10 24.66
CA GLY A 109 37.77 25.33 25.73
C GLY A 109 38.96 26.18 25.31
N GLY A 110 38.86 27.51 25.40
CA GLY A 110 40.04 28.38 25.35
C GLY A 110 40.75 28.36 26.71
N GLU A 111 41.82 27.60 26.82
CA GLU A 111 42.63 27.54 28.05
C GLU A 111 43.38 28.87 28.24
N VAL A 112 43.01 29.65 29.26
CA VAL A 112 43.73 30.87 29.66
C VAL A 112 44.47 30.58 30.96
N ILE A 113 45.79 30.62 30.90
CA ILE A 113 46.66 30.39 32.05
C ILE A 113 46.62 31.65 32.94
N ALA A 114 46.15 31.52 34.17
CA ALA A 114 46.26 32.59 35.17
C ALA A 114 47.70 32.70 35.66
N GLU A 115 48.17 33.93 35.96
CA GLU A 115 49.53 34.24 36.41
C GLU A 115 49.97 33.54 37.71
N SER A 116 49.07 32.82 38.40
CA SER A 116 49.39 32.00 39.58
C SER A 116 49.72 30.54 39.27
N GLY A 117 49.72 30.11 38.00
CA GLY A 117 50.06 28.73 37.63
C GLY A 117 48.98 27.70 37.95
N GLU A 118 47.79 28.13 38.36
CA GLU A 118 46.58 27.28 38.38
C GLU A 118 45.78 27.50 37.08
N ALA A 119 45.55 26.43 36.33
CA ALA A 119 44.63 26.43 35.20
C ALA A 119 43.21 26.62 35.75
N VAL A 120 42.68 27.83 35.64
CA VAL A 120 41.27 28.12 35.92
C VAL A 120 40.54 28.06 34.58
N GLU A 121 39.73 27.03 34.39
CA GLU A 121 38.83 26.92 33.25
C GLU A 121 37.72 27.96 33.39
N VAL A 122 37.88 29.12 32.77
CA VAL A 122 36.84 30.15 32.70
C VAL A 122 35.83 29.70 31.63
N ILE A 123 34.85 28.91 32.04
CA ILE A 123 33.69 28.58 31.19
C ILE A 123 32.84 29.85 31.08
N LEU A 124 32.99 30.58 29.98
CA LEU A 124 32.07 31.65 29.57
C LEU A 124 30.73 31.03 29.17
N VAL A 125 29.89 30.74 30.16
CA VAL A 125 28.59 30.04 30.03
C VAL A 125 27.68 30.68 28.95
N GLY A 126 27.86 31.96 28.60
CA GLY A 126 27.08 32.68 27.59
C GLY A 126 27.52 32.50 26.13
N GLU A 127 28.82 32.37 25.83
CA GLU A 127 29.28 32.21 24.42
C GLU A 127 28.96 30.81 23.89
N ASP A 128 29.10 29.81 24.74
CA ASP A 128 28.75 28.44 24.40
C ASP A 128 27.25 28.33 24.16
N GLU A 129 26.40 28.86 25.03
CA GLU A 129 24.95 28.78 24.89
C GLU A 129 24.44 29.50 23.62
N ALA A 130 25.00 30.67 23.28
CA ALA A 130 24.69 31.36 22.03
C ALA A 130 25.09 30.55 20.80
N ARG A 131 26.25 29.87 20.84
CA ARG A 131 26.72 28.99 19.76
C ARG A 131 25.83 27.75 19.60
N ARG A 132 25.45 27.10 20.71
CA ARG A 132 24.50 25.96 20.71
C ARG A 132 23.20 26.36 20.04
N ARG A 133 22.61 27.48 20.46
CA ARG A 133 21.39 28.04 19.85
C ARG A 133 21.58 28.32 18.36
N GLN A 134 22.69 28.94 17.96
CA GLN A 134 22.95 29.26 16.55
C GLN A 134 23.04 28.00 15.67
N GLN A 135 23.63 26.92 16.17
CA GLN A 135 23.71 25.63 15.46
C GLN A 135 22.30 25.03 15.26
N LEU A 136 21.49 25.00 16.33
CA LEU A 136 20.14 24.44 16.28
C LEU A 136 19.18 25.28 15.42
N HIS A 137 19.31 26.61 15.41
CA HIS A 137 18.48 27.51 14.59
C HIS A 137 18.58 27.26 13.08
N ARG A 138 19.68 26.65 12.64
CA ARG A 138 19.95 26.32 11.23
C ARG A 138 19.40 24.96 10.83
N LEU A 139 18.91 24.16 11.78
CA LEU A 139 18.32 22.86 11.49
C LEU A 139 16.97 23.05 10.77
N TRP A 140 16.86 22.38 9.63
CA TRP A 140 15.68 22.36 8.78
C TRP A 140 15.15 20.93 8.62
N ASN A 141 16.06 19.98 8.41
CA ASN A 141 15.78 18.55 8.34
C ASN A 141 16.46 17.83 9.50
N VAL A 142 15.66 17.22 10.36
CA VAL A 142 16.12 16.53 11.56
C VAL A 142 15.57 15.13 11.60
N ALA A 143 16.45 14.16 11.89
CA ALA A 143 16.06 12.81 12.28
C ALA A 143 16.55 12.49 13.69
N LEU A 144 15.66 12.05 14.57
CA LEU A 144 15.93 11.65 15.95
C LEU A 144 15.38 10.25 16.23
N LEU A 145 15.64 9.32 15.29
CA LEU A 145 15.24 7.92 15.40
C LEU A 145 15.77 7.29 16.69
N SER A 146 14.88 6.68 17.48
CA SER A 146 15.21 5.91 18.69
C SER A 146 16.04 6.66 19.73
N LYS A 147 15.94 8.00 19.79
CA LYS A 147 16.65 8.82 20.78
C LYS A 147 15.99 8.82 22.16
N GLY A 148 14.77 8.30 22.26
CA GLY A 148 14.02 8.26 23.51
C GLY A 148 13.35 9.60 23.81
N VAL A 149 12.97 10.36 22.79
CA VAL A 149 12.17 11.57 22.98
C VAL A 149 10.81 11.17 23.56
N SER A 150 10.44 11.72 24.70
CA SER A 150 9.16 11.43 25.37
C SER A 150 8.30 12.65 25.61
N ARG A 151 8.85 13.87 25.48
CA ARG A 151 8.16 15.13 25.73
C ARG A 151 8.57 16.22 24.76
N ILE A 152 7.63 17.10 24.44
CA ILE A 152 7.85 18.25 23.56
C ILE A 152 7.29 19.50 24.22
N ASP A 153 8.16 20.47 24.50
CA ASP A 153 7.77 21.76 25.08
C ASP A 153 7.82 22.84 24.00
N ALA A 154 6.70 23.51 23.74
CA ALA A 154 6.57 24.46 22.63
C ALA A 154 7.60 25.61 22.69
N ASP A 155 7.77 26.22 23.86
CA ASP A 155 8.65 27.39 24.05
C ASP A 155 10.12 27.04 23.85
N THR A 156 10.54 25.86 24.30
CA THR A 156 11.93 25.41 24.14
C THR A 156 12.23 25.10 22.68
N VAL A 157 11.29 24.49 21.96
CA VAL A 157 11.42 24.20 20.52
C VAL A 157 11.43 25.48 19.70
N ALA A 158 10.53 26.44 19.99
CA ALA A 158 10.48 27.73 19.32
C ALA A 158 11.80 28.51 19.47
N SER A 159 12.41 28.43 20.66
CA SER A 159 13.67 29.09 20.98
C SER A 159 14.88 28.35 20.39
N ALA A 160 14.89 27.02 20.36
CA ALA A 160 16.05 26.25 19.93
C ALA A 160 16.08 25.99 18.42
N ALA A 161 14.94 25.64 17.82
CA ALA A 161 14.86 25.13 16.45
C ALA A 161 13.63 25.68 15.66
N PRO A 162 13.50 27.01 15.50
CA PRO A 162 12.34 27.63 14.83
C PRO A 162 12.27 27.36 13.31
N SER A 163 13.35 26.84 12.72
CA SER A 163 13.48 26.63 11.26
C SER A 163 13.13 25.21 10.81
N LEU A 164 12.66 24.34 11.70
CA LEU A 164 12.31 22.96 11.36
C LEU A 164 11.25 22.88 10.26
N VAL A 165 11.56 22.08 9.24
CA VAL A 165 10.70 21.78 8.08
C VAL A 165 10.38 20.30 8.04
N GLU A 166 11.36 19.44 8.31
CA GLU A 166 11.16 17.99 8.38
C GLU A 166 11.68 17.46 9.71
N LEU A 167 10.84 16.70 10.41
CA LEU A 167 11.15 16.13 11.70
C LEU A 167 10.77 14.65 11.73
N ASP A 168 11.78 13.80 11.81
CA ASP A 168 11.63 12.37 12.02
C ASP A 168 11.86 12.04 13.49
N LEU A 169 10.76 11.70 14.17
CA LEU A 169 10.71 11.25 15.56
C LEU A 169 10.29 9.78 15.65
N SER A 170 10.55 9.00 14.60
CA SER A 170 10.23 7.59 14.62
C SER A 170 10.96 6.82 15.73
N SER A 171 10.30 5.77 16.17
CA SER A 171 10.76 4.85 17.20
C SER A 171 11.13 5.47 18.55
N ASN A 172 10.48 6.56 18.95
CA ASN A 172 10.69 7.21 20.24
C ASN A 172 9.70 6.75 21.33
N LEU A 173 9.55 7.56 22.39
CA LEU A 173 8.69 7.31 23.54
C LEU A 173 7.53 8.31 23.60
N LEU A 174 7.17 8.94 22.48
CA LEU A 174 6.00 9.82 22.44
C LEU A 174 4.75 8.97 22.51
N CYS A 175 3.79 9.36 23.35
CA CYS A 175 2.47 8.74 23.37
C CYS A 175 1.32 9.73 23.45
N ARG A 176 1.56 11.02 23.76
CA ARG A 176 0.49 12.00 23.99
C ARG A 176 0.34 12.92 22.79
N TRP A 177 -0.91 13.20 22.41
CA TRP A 177 -1.22 14.14 21.34
C TRP A 177 -0.96 15.60 21.72
N THR A 178 -0.91 15.90 23.03
CA THR A 178 -0.51 17.23 23.53
C THR A 178 0.93 17.58 23.17
N ASP A 179 1.86 16.62 23.16
CA ASP A 179 3.23 16.84 22.71
C ASP A 179 3.27 17.17 21.20
N ILE A 180 2.38 16.55 20.42
CA ILE A 180 2.24 16.84 19.00
C ILE A 180 1.66 18.24 18.77
N ALA A 181 0.69 18.66 19.58
CA ALA A 181 0.16 20.02 19.55
C ALA A 181 1.25 21.06 19.88
N ALA A 182 2.15 20.77 20.82
CA ALA A 182 3.27 21.66 21.16
C ALA A 182 4.18 21.98 19.96
N LEU A 183 4.30 21.08 18.97
CA LEU A 183 5.01 21.35 17.72
C LEU A 183 4.33 22.40 16.85
N GLY A 184 3.02 22.59 16.94
CA GLY A 184 2.30 23.62 16.18
C GLY A 184 2.72 25.04 16.57
N ALA A 185 2.95 25.27 17.87
CA ALA A 185 3.51 26.52 18.37
C ALA A 185 5.04 26.57 18.25
N GLY A 186 5.73 25.46 18.52
CA GLY A 186 7.20 25.39 18.53
C GLY A 186 7.87 25.40 17.15
N ALA A 187 7.24 24.79 16.15
CA ALA A 187 7.82 24.57 14.81
C ALA A 187 6.82 24.96 13.69
N PRO A 188 6.48 26.25 13.53
CA PRO A 188 5.42 26.70 12.62
C PRO A 188 5.73 26.49 11.13
N LYS A 189 6.99 26.16 10.78
CA LYS A 189 7.43 25.89 9.39
C LYS A 189 7.37 24.40 9.02
N LEU A 190 7.01 23.52 9.96
CA LEU A 190 7.04 22.07 9.78
C LEU A 190 6.08 21.63 8.66
N ARG A 191 6.61 20.83 7.74
CA ARG A 191 5.92 20.28 6.55
C ARG A 191 5.81 18.77 6.59
N THR A 192 6.82 18.10 7.15
CA THR A 192 6.89 16.64 7.22
C THR A 192 7.15 16.22 8.66
N LEU A 193 6.29 15.35 9.20
CA LEU A 193 6.41 14.80 10.53
C LEU A 193 6.29 13.28 10.47
N ASN A 194 7.35 12.58 10.88
CA ASN A 194 7.34 11.12 11.00
C ASN A 194 7.32 10.72 12.48
N LEU A 195 6.25 10.06 12.91
CA LEU A 195 6.04 9.55 14.26
C LEU A 195 6.03 8.02 14.29
N SER A 196 6.45 7.35 13.21
CA SER A 196 6.29 5.91 13.08
C SER A 196 6.87 5.12 14.26
N GLY A 197 6.17 4.12 14.75
CA GLY A 197 6.63 3.27 15.86
C GLY A 197 6.59 3.93 17.24
N ASN A 198 5.85 5.04 17.41
CA ASN A 198 5.48 5.58 18.72
C ASN A 198 4.08 5.07 19.10
N ALA A 199 3.92 4.42 20.24
CA ALA A 199 2.62 3.90 20.67
C ALA A 199 1.74 5.04 21.21
N MET A 200 0.96 5.66 20.31
CA MET A 200 0.13 6.81 20.62
C MET A 200 -1.08 6.39 21.46
N SER A 201 -1.45 7.22 22.44
CA SER A 201 -2.66 7.03 23.21
C SER A 201 -3.89 7.27 22.34
N ARG A 202 -5.01 6.65 22.69
CA ARG A 202 -6.29 7.00 22.07
C ARG A 202 -6.56 8.49 22.27
N PRO A 203 -6.89 9.25 21.21
CA PRO A 203 -7.12 10.67 21.30
C PRO A 203 -8.43 10.96 22.03
N THR A 204 -8.41 12.03 22.81
CA THR A 204 -9.60 12.57 23.48
C THR A 204 -10.06 13.87 22.81
N PRO A 205 -11.30 14.33 23.06
CA PRO A 205 -11.73 15.65 22.58
C PRO A 205 -10.86 16.80 23.07
N ALA A 206 -10.22 16.66 24.24
CA ALA A 206 -9.28 17.64 24.78
C ALA A 206 -7.96 17.69 23.97
N ASP A 207 -7.48 16.53 23.52
CA ASP A 207 -6.33 16.45 22.60
C ASP A 207 -6.63 17.14 21.27
N ALA A 208 -7.82 16.87 20.71
CA ALA A 208 -8.27 17.50 19.48
C ALA A 208 -8.42 19.02 19.64
N ALA A 209 -8.88 19.50 20.79
CA ALA A 209 -8.93 20.93 21.10
C ALA A 209 -7.53 21.55 21.20
N SER A 210 -6.57 20.84 21.80
CA SER A 210 -5.18 21.29 21.93
C SER A 210 -4.50 21.42 20.55
N LEU A 211 -4.67 20.41 19.69
CA LEU A 211 -4.19 20.44 18.31
C LEU A 211 -4.87 21.53 17.47
N ALA A 212 -6.16 21.77 17.67
CA ALA A 212 -6.87 22.84 16.97
C ALA A 212 -6.47 24.25 17.46
N ALA A 213 -6.08 24.39 18.73
CA ALA A 213 -5.60 25.67 19.28
C ALA A 213 -4.20 26.04 18.74
N THR A 214 -3.38 25.05 18.44
CA THR A 214 -2.02 25.20 17.91
C THR A 214 -1.84 24.34 16.66
N PRO A 215 -2.52 24.68 15.55
CA PRO A 215 -2.53 23.82 14.38
C PRO A 215 -1.17 23.80 13.69
N LEU A 216 -0.75 22.64 13.20
CA LEU A 216 0.44 22.51 12.36
C LEU A 216 0.08 22.93 10.93
N ALA A 217 -0.07 24.24 10.74
CA ALA A 217 -0.72 24.84 9.58
C ALA A 217 -0.06 24.54 8.23
N ARG A 218 1.23 24.17 8.23
CA ARG A 218 2.03 23.85 7.02
C ARG A 218 2.31 22.37 6.85
N LEU A 219 1.86 21.52 7.77
CA LEU A 219 2.13 20.09 7.72
C LEU A 219 1.38 19.48 6.54
N GLY A 220 2.14 19.00 5.55
CA GLY A 220 1.65 18.35 4.35
C GLY A 220 1.76 16.83 4.41
N VAL A 221 2.76 16.30 5.14
CA VAL A 221 3.04 14.87 5.24
C VAL A 221 3.07 14.46 6.71
N LEU A 222 2.20 13.52 7.09
CA LEU A 222 2.14 12.94 8.42
C LEU A 222 2.26 11.42 8.35
N VAL A 223 3.28 10.88 9.02
CA VAL A 223 3.53 9.44 9.07
C VAL A 223 3.27 8.92 10.48
N LEU A 224 2.22 8.11 10.62
CA LEU A 224 1.72 7.49 11.86
C LEU A 224 1.74 5.96 11.74
N SER A 225 2.76 5.40 11.07
CA SER A 225 2.85 3.96 10.84
C SER A 225 3.25 3.22 12.12
N GLY A 226 2.60 2.12 12.47
CA GLY A 226 2.90 1.36 13.68
C GLY A 226 2.69 2.16 14.97
N CYS A 227 1.74 3.10 14.97
CA CYS A 227 1.41 3.94 16.11
C CYS A 227 0.18 3.48 16.90
N GLY A 228 -0.57 2.50 16.38
CA GLY A 228 -1.82 2.01 16.98
C GLY A 228 -3.02 2.94 16.79
N VAL A 229 -2.93 3.87 15.82
CA VAL A 229 -3.99 4.84 15.52
C VAL A 229 -5.01 4.24 14.56
N THR A 230 -6.28 4.25 14.93
CA THR A 230 -7.41 3.77 14.11
C THR A 230 -8.04 4.90 13.28
N MET A 231 -8.98 4.54 12.40
CA MET A 231 -9.71 5.54 11.61
C MET A 231 -10.68 6.37 12.46
N SER A 232 -11.28 5.77 13.49
CA SER A 232 -12.15 6.46 14.45
C SER A 232 -11.36 7.47 15.28
N ASP A 233 -10.13 7.12 15.69
CA ASP A 233 -9.21 8.03 16.37
C ASP A 233 -8.92 9.28 15.52
N LEU A 234 -8.75 9.11 14.20
CA LEU A 234 -8.57 10.24 13.29
C LEU A 234 -9.81 11.15 13.24
N LEU A 235 -11.03 10.61 13.29
CA LEU A 235 -12.22 11.45 13.34
C LEU A 235 -12.27 12.29 14.63
N VAL A 236 -11.87 11.72 15.77
CA VAL A 236 -11.78 12.44 17.06
C VAL A 236 -10.75 13.57 16.98
N LEU A 237 -9.59 13.33 16.37
CA LEU A 237 -8.51 14.33 16.23
C LEU A 237 -8.89 15.54 15.37
N ARG A 238 -9.93 15.44 14.54
CA ARG A 238 -10.34 16.47 13.57
C ARG A 238 -9.17 17.02 12.72
N PRO A 239 -8.55 16.20 11.85
CA PRO A 239 -7.39 16.56 11.04
C PRO A 239 -7.57 17.84 10.23
N ALA A 240 -8.77 18.16 9.74
CA ALA A 240 -9.03 19.41 9.03
C ALA A 240 -8.70 20.67 9.87
N ALA A 241 -8.87 20.61 11.19
CA ALA A 241 -8.51 21.68 12.11
C ALA A 241 -7.04 21.59 12.55
N ALA A 242 -6.57 20.38 12.89
CA ALA A 242 -5.20 20.16 13.39
C ALA A 242 -4.11 20.32 12.31
N PHE A 243 -4.39 19.85 11.10
CA PHE A 243 -3.47 19.72 9.97
C PHE A 243 -4.13 20.22 8.66
N PRO A 244 -4.45 21.53 8.54
CA PRO A 244 -5.26 22.06 7.45
C PRO A 244 -4.59 21.99 6.05
N ALA A 245 -3.29 21.73 5.99
CA ALA A 245 -2.51 21.57 4.76
C ALA A 245 -2.18 20.12 4.42
N LEU A 246 -2.71 19.14 5.17
CA LEU A 246 -2.34 17.73 5.04
C LEU A 246 -2.74 17.17 3.67
N ARG A 247 -1.76 16.55 3.00
CA ARG A 247 -1.88 15.93 1.68
C ARG A 247 -1.51 14.45 1.71
N GLU A 248 -0.57 14.05 2.55
CA GLU A 248 -0.11 12.67 2.64
C GLU A 248 -0.23 12.16 4.07
N LEU A 249 -0.93 11.04 4.24
CA LEU A 249 -1.16 10.39 5.53
C LEU A 249 -0.79 8.92 5.45
N HIS A 250 0.08 8.48 6.35
CA HIS A 250 0.51 7.09 6.43
C HIS A 250 0.08 6.47 7.75
N LEU A 251 -0.71 5.41 7.67
CA LEU A 251 -1.27 4.63 8.77
C LEU A 251 -0.91 3.15 8.59
N ALA A 252 0.28 2.88 8.06
CA ALA A 252 0.71 1.52 7.79
C ALA A 252 0.92 0.76 9.11
N SER A 253 0.60 -0.53 9.14
CA SER A 253 0.87 -1.39 10.31
C SER A 253 0.23 -0.90 11.63
N ASN A 254 -0.95 -0.29 11.56
CA ASN A 254 -1.72 0.15 12.74
C ASN A 254 -2.77 -0.87 13.19
N CYS A 255 -2.76 -2.08 12.62
CA CYS A 255 -3.73 -3.14 12.90
C CYS A 255 -5.19 -2.73 12.63
N ILE A 256 -5.41 -1.83 11.67
CA ILE A 256 -6.74 -1.34 11.31
C ILE A 256 -7.55 -2.47 10.66
N ARG A 257 -8.71 -2.81 11.25
CA ARG A 257 -9.62 -3.85 10.74
C ARG A 257 -10.79 -3.29 9.93
N GLY A 258 -11.19 -2.06 10.23
CA GLY A 258 -12.32 -1.40 9.58
C GLY A 258 -12.17 0.12 9.57
N ILE A 259 -12.96 0.75 8.71
CA ILE A 259 -13.07 2.21 8.59
C ILE A 259 -14.45 2.60 9.12
N GLU A 260 -14.63 2.55 10.44
CA GLU A 260 -15.91 2.82 11.10
C GLU A 260 -15.86 4.16 11.85
N ALA A 261 -16.98 4.88 11.87
CA ALA A 261 -17.11 6.13 12.59
C ALA A 261 -17.38 5.93 14.10
N SER A 262 -18.00 4.81 14.47
CA SER A 262 -18.21 4.34 15.85
C SER A 262 -17.36 3.12 16.14
N GLU A 263 -16.97 2.94 17.41
CA GLU A 263 -16.33 1.69 17.81
C GLU A 263 -17.30 0.50 17.67
N PRO A 264 -16.82 -0.69 17.30
CA PRO A 264 -17.37 -1.93 17.86
C PRO A 264 -16.98 -1.95 19.34
N GLY A 265 -17.78 -1.28 20.16
CA GLY A 265 -17.46 -1.03 21.57
C GLY A 265 -17.14 -2.31 22.33
N ALA A 266 -16.13 -2.23 23.22
CA ALA A 266 -16.14 -2.80 24.57
C ALA A 266 -16.79 -4.20 24.81
N ALA A 267 -16.79 -5.11 23.83
CA ALA A 267 -17.44 -6.42 23.90
C ALA A 267 -16.44 -7.59 23.86
N ALA A 268 -15.22 -7.36 24.34
CA ALA A 268 -14.24 -8.40 24.61
C ALA A 268 -13.94 -8.49 26.11
N ALA A 269 -14.96 -8.53 26.99
CA ALA A 269 -14.79 -8.88 28.41
C ALA A 269 -16.08 -9.21 29.20
N GLN A 270 -17.28 -9.28 28.63
CA GLN A 270 -18.47 -9.69 29.39
C GLN A 270 -19.40 -10.62 28.59
N PRO A 271 -19.89 -11.72 29.18
CA PRO A 271 -20.88 -12.58 28.55
C PRO A 271 -22.21 -11.82 28.41
N ALA A 272 -22.76 -11.85 27.20
CA ALA A 272 -23.95 -11.11 26.80
C ALA A 272 -25.18 -11.43 27.67
N ASP A 273 -25.74 -10.39 28.31
CA ASP A 273 -27.12 -10.39 28.78
C ASP A 273 -28.04 -9.97 27.61
N LYS A 274 -28.99 -10.85 27.28
CA LYS A 274 -29.82 -10.81 26.05
C LYS A 274 -31.07 -9.92 26.18
N SER A 275 -31.05 -8.84 26.96
CA SER A 275 -32.30 -8.12 27.30
C SER A 275 -32.31 -6.60 27.14
N ALA A 276 -31.27 -5.96 26.58
CA ALA A 276 -31.30 -4.53 26.32
C ALA A 276 -31.57 -4.22 24.83
N ALA A 277 -32.60 -3.41 24.57
CA ALA A 277 -32.98 -2.92 23.24
C ALA A 277 -31.85 -2.09 22.59
N PRO A 278 -31.70 -2.12 21.25
CA PRO A 278 -30.63 -1.40 20.58
C PRO A 278 -30.90 0.11 20.64
N SER A 279 -30.09 0.87 21.39
CA SER A 279 -30.12 2.33 21.40
C SER A 279 -28.87 2.89 20.71
N ALA A 280 -29.10 3.84 19.79
CA ALA A 280 -28.21 4.45 18.81
C ALA A 280 -28.05 3.63 17.51
N ALA A 281 -28.69 4.10 16.43
CA ALA A 281 -28.49 3.56 15.10
C ALA A 281 -27.03 3.80 14.68
N GLU A 282 -26.32 2.74 14.29
CA GLU A 282 -24.99 2.82 13.69
C GLU A 282 -25.01 3.83 12.53
N PRO A 283 -24.01 4.73 12.42
CA PRO A 283 -23.94 5.67 11.31
C PRO A 283 -23.88 4.90 9.99
N THR A 284 -24.71 5.32 9.03
CA THR A 284 -24.73 4.70 7.71
C THR A 284 -23.38 4.84 7.01
N GLU A 285 -23.05 3.92 6.09
CA GLU A 285 -21.79 3.97 5.34
C GLU A 285 -21.56 5.33 4.65
N ARG A 286 -22.65 5.97 4.23
CA ARG A 286 -22.65 7.28 3.59
C ARG A 286 -22.25 8.40 4.56
N GLU A 287 -22.78 8.37 5.79
CA GLU A 287 -22.45 9.36 6.83
C GLU A 287 -20.98 9.25 7.23
N THR A 288 -20.45 8.03 7.37
CA THR A 288 -19.02 7.82 7.65
C THR A 288 -18.15 8.37 6.52
N ALA A 289 -18.54 8.14 5.27
CA ALA A 289 -17.82 8.68 4.11
C ALA A 289 -17.85 10.21 4.06
N ASP A 290 -18.98 10.84 4.42
CA ASP A 290 -19.12 12.29 4.52
C ASP A 290 -18.24 12.88 5.64
N GLN A 291 -18.21 12.23 6.81
CA GLN A 291 -17.38 12.64 7.93
C GLN A 291 -15.89 12.56 7.57
N LEU A 292 -15.45 11.49 6.91
CA LEU A 292 -14.08 11.34 6.44
C LEU A 292 -13.72 12.39 5.38
N ALA A 293 -14.64 12.66 4.44
CA ALA A 293 -14.47 13.72 3.43
C ALA A 293 -14.32 15.10 4.07
N ALA A 294 -15.09 15.39 5.12
CA ALA A 294 -15.01 16.63 5.88
C ALA A 294 -13.72 16.71 6.74
N ALA A 295 -13.27 15.58 7.29
CA ALA A 295 -12.09 15.49 8.13
C ALA A 295 -10.77 15.60 7.32
N LEU A 296 -10.76 15.12 6.08
CA LEU A 296 -9.56 15.00 5.23
C LEU A 296 -9.78 15.57 3.81
N PRO A 297 -10.18 16.86 3.67
CA PRO A 297 -10.64 17.41 2.39
C PRO A 297 -9.54 17.57 1.33
N ARG A 298 -8.26 17.64 1.75
CA ARG A 298 -7.11 17.87 0.87
C ARG A 298 -6.19 16.66 0.73
N LEU A 299 -6.59 15.52 1.27
CA LEU A 299 -5.74 14.33 1.27
C LEU A 299 -5.59 13.79 -0.16
N GLU A 300 -4.35 13.74 -0.63
CA GLU A 300 -3.95 13.26 -1.96
C GLU A 300 -3.42 11.82 -1.88
N THR A 301 -2.65 11.49 -0.83
CA THR A 301 -2.07 10.16 -0.61
C THR A 301 -2.51 9.59 0.73
N LEU A 302 -3.06 8.37 0.71
CA LEU A 302 -3.37 7.59 1.91
C LEU A 302 -2.67 6.23 1.85
N ASN A 303 -1.85 5.95 2.86
CA ASN A 303 -1.22 4.65 3.02
C ASN A 303 -1.84 3.87 4.19
N LEU A 304 -2.43 2.72 3.88
CA LEU A 304 -3.04 1.76 4.79
C LEU A 304 -2.39 0.36 4.66
N SER A 305 -1.13 0.28 4.22
CA SER A 305 -0.43 -1.00 4.03
C SER A 305 -0.19 -1.76 5.34
N GLY A 306 -0.17 -3.09 5.30
CA GLY A 306 0.17 -3.92 6.46
C GLY A 306 -0.86 -3.85 7.58
N ASN A 307 -2.12 -3.57 7.27
CA ASN A 307 -3.24 -3.58 8.21
C ASN A 307 -4.04 -4.88 8.08
N ALA A 308 -5.17 -4.97 8.78
CA ALA A 308 -6.06 -6.12 8.80
C ALA A 308 -7.35 -5.86 8.00
N LEU A 309 -7.22 -5.11 6.90
CA LEU A 309 -8.19 -4.87 5.82
C LEU A 309 -8.84 -6.14 5.26
N THR A 310 -10.07 -6.55 5.63
CA THR A 310 -10.70 -7.75 5.04
C THR A 310 -11.75 -7.48 3.97
N SER A 311 -12.56 -6.43 4.12
CA SER A 311 -13.69 -6.14 3.21
C SER A 311 -13.49 -4.84 2.43
N TRP A 312 -13.90 -4.85 1.17
CA TRP A 312 -13.89 -3.66 0.32
C TRP A 312 -14.96 -2.63 0.70
N SER A 313 -16.01 -3.01 1.43
CA SER A 313 -17.01 -2.07 1.97
C SER A 313 -16.36 -0.99 2.85
N HIS A 314 -15.31 -1.34 3.60
CA HIS A 314 -14.53 -0.40 4.39
C HIS A 314 -13.80 0.61 3.48
N ILE A 315 -13.22 0.12 2.38
CA ILE A 315 -12.52 0.95 1.41
C ILE A 315 -13.49 1.92 0.74
N TRP A 316 -14.73 1.48 0.47
CA TRP A 316 -15.77 2.31 -0.12
C TRP A 316 -16.05 3.60 0.66
N ARG A 317 -15.86 3.60 1.99
CA ARG A 317 -16.05 4.78 2.83
C ARG A 317 -15.03 5.89 2.52
N LEU A 318 -13.91 5.56 1.88
CA LEU A 318 -12.90 6.52 1.40
C LEU A 318 -13.26 7.14 0.04
N SER A 319 -14.29 6.62 -0.64
CA SER A 319 -14.63 6.99 -2.02
C SER A 319 -14.99 8.47 -2.22
N ARG A 320 -15.42 9.14 -1.14
CA ARG A 320 -15.85 10.54 -1.16
C ARG A 320 -14.75 11.52 -0.77
N LEU A 321 -13.52 11.05 -0.54
CA LEU A 321 -12.37 11.92 -0.36
C LEU A 321 -12.10 12.66 -1.69
N PRO A 322 -12.30 13.99 -1.75
CA PRO A 322 -12.42 14.70 -3.02
C PRO A 322 -11.08 14.81 -3.77
N SER A 323 -9.97 14.82 -3.02
CA SER A 323 -8.62 15.02 -3.55
C SER A 323 -7.78 13.74 -3.62
N LEU A 324 -8.34 12.58 -3.25
CA LEU A 324 -7.56 11.34 -3.10
C LEU A 324 -7.08 10.83 -4.46
N GLN A 325 -5.76 10.81 -4.66
CA GLN A 325 -5.09 10.38 -5.89
C GLN A 325 -4.37 9.05 -5.74
N ARG A 326 -3.77 8.80 -4.58
CA ARG A 326 -2.96 7.59 -4.31
C ARG A 326 -3.49 6.86 -3.08
N LEU A 327 -3.90 5.62 -3.28
CA LEU A 327 -4.33 4.71 -2.22
C LEU A 327 -3.41 3.49 -2.17
N ILE A 328 -2.77 3.27 -1.03
CA ILE A 328 -1.84 2.15 -0.82
C ILE A 328 -2.45 1.18 0.20
N LEU A 329 -2.75 -0.04 -0.24
CA LEU A 329 -3.40 -1.10 0.55
C LEU A 329 -2.56 -2.39 0.55
N ALA A 330 -1.25 -2.30 0.28
CA ALA A 330 -0.37 -3.46 0.21
C ALA A 330 -0.39 -4.29 1.52
N GLY A 331 -0.38 -5.62 1.43
CA GLY A 331 -0.29 -6.49 2.62
C GLY A 331 -1.48 -6.36 3.57
N ASN A 332 -2.70 -6.34 3.02
CA ASN A 332 -3.95 -6.49 3.78
C ASN A 332 -4.56 -7.87 3.49
N ALA A 333 -5.76 -8.12 4.00
CA ALA A 333 -6.49 -9.38 3.84
C ALA A 333 -7.70 -9.24 2.88
N LEU A 334 -7.62 -8.35 1.89
CA LEU A 334 -8.71 -8.09 0.97
C LEU A 334 -8.87 -9.27 -0.01
N THR A 335 -10.03 -9.92 0.05
CA THR A 335 -10.37 -11.05 -0.84
C THR A 335 -11.06 -10.60 -2.13
N GLU A 336 -11.66 -9.42 -2.11
CA GLU A 336 -12.40 -8.86 -3.22
C GLU A 336 -12.06 -7.37 -3.42
N ALA A 337 -12.25 -6.91 -4.64
CA ALA A 337 -12.39 -5.51 -4.97
C ALA A 337 -13.76 -5.32 -5.63
N ALA A 338 -14.65 -4.57 -4.99
CA ALA A 338 -16.04 -4.43 -5.41
C ALA A 338 -16.48 -2.96 -5.35
N TYR A 339 -17.64 -2.62 -5.91
CA TYR A 339 -18.19 -1.26 -5.86
C TYR A 339 -19.57 -1.31 -5.22
N GLY A 340 -19.98 -0.18 -4.62
CA GLY A 340 -21.34 -0.03 -4.17
C GLY A 340 -22.34 -0.02 -5.34
N PRO A 341 -23.59 -0.48 -5.12
CA PRO A 341 -24.63 -0.60 -6.15
C PRO A 341 -24.98 0.71 -6.89
N SER A 342 -24.65 1.86 -6.29
CA SER A 342 -24.87 3.19 -6.89
C SER A 342 -24.04 3.47 -8.14
N LEU A 343 -22.96 2.71 -8.39
CA LEU A 343 -22.14 2.85 -9.59
C LEU A 343 -22.37 1.80 -10.67
N ALA A 344 -23.28 0.85 -10.44
CA ALA A 344 -23.67 -0.14 -11.43
C ALA A 344 -24.10 0.49 -12.77
N ALA A 345 -24.73 1.67 -12.70
CA ALA A 345 -25.17 2.42 -13.87
C ALA A 345 -24.06 3.20 -14.59
N ALA A 346 -22.86 3.35 -14.03
CA ALA A 346 -21.80 4.22 -14.55
C ALA A 346 -20.55 3.46 -15.06
N TRP A 347 -20.68 2.16 -15.31
CA TRP A 347 -19.62 1.35 -15.93
C TRP A 347 -19.12 2.00 -17.23
N PRO A 348 -17.79 2.15 -17.44
CA PRO A 348 -17.26 2.80 -18.63
C PRO A 348 -17.67 2.02 -19.88
N LEU A 349 -18.54 2.64 -20.67
CA LEU A 349 -19.02 2.07 -21.91
C LEU A 349 -17.98 2.25 -23.01
N PRO A 350 -17.70 1.20 -23.79
CA PRO A 350 -17.01 1.31 -25.06
C PRO A 350 -17.71 2.34 -25.96
N ALA A 351 -16.98 3.35 -26.43
CA ALA A 351 -17.51 4.38 -27.35
C ALA A 351 -18.05 3.77 -28.66
N GLU A 352 -17.69 2.52 -28.94
CA GLU A 352 -18.00 1.74 -30.14
C GLU A 352 -19.36 1.01 -30.02
N LEU A 353 -20.01 0.99 -28.86
CA LEU A 353 -21.33 0.37 -28.67
C LEU A 353 -22.47 1.33 -29.05
N PRO A 354 -23.50 0.88 -29.80
CA PRO A 354 -24.69 1.69 -30.05
C PRO A 354 -25.35 2.13 -28.75
N GLN A 355 -25.66 3.43 -28.65
CA GLN A 355 -26.10 4.09 -27.41
C GLN A 355 -27.36 3.44 -26.78
N GLU A 356 -28.21 2.82 -27.59
CA GLU A 356 -29.43 2.13 -27.17
C GLU A 356 -29.19 0.80 -26.45
N LYS A 357 -28.10 0.07 -26.78
CA LYS A 357 -27.74 -1.21 -26.14
C LYS A 357 -26.71 -1.06 -25.01
N ALA A 358 -26.08 0.11 -24.97
CA ALA A 358 -25.04 0.44 -24.00
C ALA A 358 -25.57 0.41 -22.55
N SER A 359 -26.75 0.98 -22.27
CA SER A 359 -27.29 1.00 -20.90
C SER A 359 -27.66 -0.38 -20.38
N GLU A 360 -28.24 -1.25 -21.24
CA GLU A 360 -28.59 -2.63 -20.88
C GLU A 360 -27.33 -3.47 -20.61
N TYR A 361 -26.32 -3.33 -21.46
CA TYR A 361 -25.04 -4.02 -21.29
C TYR A 361 -24.34 -3.62 -19.99
N SER A 362 -24.24 -2.32 -19.72
CA SER A 362 -23.67 -1.80 -18.46
C SER A 362 -24.43 -2.34 -17.25
N LEU A 363 -25.77 -2.34 -17.29
CA LEU A 363 -26.58 -2.86 -16.20
C LEU A 363 -26.31 -4.36 -15.96
N ARG A 364 -26.19 -5.18 -17.00
CA ARG A 364 -25.91 -6.63 -16.86
C ARG A 364 -24.51 -6.92 -16.34
N VAL A 365 -23.49 -6.23 -16.85
CA VAL A 365 -22.12 -6.32 -16.35
C VAL A 365 -22.10 -5.93 -14.87
N ALA A 366 -22.77 -4.84 -14.52
CA ALA A 366 -22.82 -4.37 -13.16
C ALA A 366 -23.60 -5.29 -12.22
N THR A 367 -24.76 -5.82 -12.62
CA THR A 367 -25.52 -6.78 -11.79
C THR A 367 -24.72 -8.05 -11.50
N ARG A 368 -23.88 -8.49 -12.45
CA ARG A 368 -22.99 -9.64 -12.24
C ARG A 368 -21.81 -9.30 -11.33
N LEU A 369 -21.12 -8.18 -11.59
CA LEU A 369 -19.99 -7.76 -10.77
C LEU A 369 -20.44 -7.34 -9.36
N TYR A 370 -21.72 -6.95 -9.21
CA TYR A 370 -22.32 -6.41 -7.99
C TYR A 370 -23.75 -6.97 -7.77
N PRO A 371 -23.89 -8.24 -7.34
CA PRO A 371 -25.19 -8.79 -6.96
C PRO A 371 -25.67 -8.10 -5.67
N CYS A 372 -26.57 -7.11 -5.80
CA CYS A 372 -27.05 -6.33 -4.67
C CYS A 372 -28.13 -7.11 -3.89
N GLU A 373 -27.82 -7.64 -2.71
CA GLU A 373 -28.83 -8.29 -1.84
C GLU A 373 -29.82 -7.28 -1.21
N THR A 374 -29.60 -5.97 -1.33
CA THR A 374 -30.38 -4.93 -0.62
C THR A 374 -31.08 -3.88 -1.51
N ALA A 375 -31.33 -4.18 -2.78
CA ALA A 375 -32.01 -3.25 -3.71
C ALA A 375 -33.55 -3.31 -3.68
N ALA A 376 -34.17 -3.50 -2.51
CA ALA A 376 -35.64 -3.50 -2.38
C ALA A 376 -36.25 -2.11 -2.14
N GLU A 377 -35.47 -1.07 -1.80
CA GLU A 377 -36.01 0.28 -1.62
C GLU A 377 -35.27 1.33 -2.45
N ALA A 378 -36.04 1.96 -3.35
CA ALA A 378 -35.77 3.20 -4.06
C ALA A 378 -34.74 3.18 -5.21
N ALA A 379 -35.07 2.52 -6.32
CA ALA A 379 -34.57 2.92 -7.63
C ALA A 379 -35.37 4.16 -8.13
N PRO A 380 -34.73 5.29 -8.47
CA PRO A 380 -35.41 6.36 -9.19
C PRO A 380 -35.59 5.95 -10.66
N THR A 381 -36.72 6.32 -11.24
CA THR A 381 -37.05 5.99 -12.64
C THR A 381 -36.10 6.71 -13.62
N PRO A 382 -35.86 6.14 -14.82
CA PRO A 382 -34.95 6.70 -15.83
C PRO A 382 -35.25 8.15 -16.24
N ALA A 383 -36.51 8.57 -16.11
CA ALA A 383 -36.94 9.95 -16.38
C ALA A 383 -36.37 10.97 -15.38
N ALA A 384 -36.14 10.58 -14.12
CA ALA A 384 -35.58 11.47 -13.10
C ALA A 384 -34.06 11.71 -13.30
N ALA A 385 -33.34 10.71 -13.81
CA ALA A 385 -31.91 10.82 -14.12
C ALA A 385 -31.65 11.75 -15.33
N ALA A 386 -32.54 11.71 -16.34
CA ALA A 386 -32.47 12.62 -17.49
C ALA A 386 -32.81 14.08 -17.11
N ALA A 387 -33.74 14.30 -16.19
CA ALA A 387 -34.10 15.63 -15.70
C ALA A 387 -32.96 16.29 -14.88
N ALA A 388 -32.18 15.50 -14.14
CA ALA A 388 -31.03 16.00 -13.38
C ALA A 388 -29.87 16.49 -14.28
N ALA A 389 -29.69 15.87 -15.46
CA ALA A 389 -28.67 16.28 -16.43
C ALA A 389 -29.01 17.60 -17.15
N ALA A 390 -30.29 17.90 -17.34
CA ALA A 390 -30.75 19.12 -18.02
C ALA A 390 -30.62 20.40 -17.17
N ALA A 391 -30.59 20.29 -15.84
CA ALA A 391 -30.51 21.44 -14.92
C ALA A 391 -29.08 21.97 -14.70
N ALA A 392 -28.05 21.31 -15.23
CA ALA A 392 -26.63 21.68 -15.03
C ALA A 392 -26.12 22.76 -16.01
N GLY A 393 -26.95 23.22 -16.95
CA GLY A 393 -26.60 24.31 -17.85
C GLY A 393 -27.02 25.67 -17.27
N SER A 394 -26.03 26.48 -16.85
CA SER A 394 -26.10 27.91 -16.47
C SER A 394 -26.24 28.23 -14.97
N ALA A 395 -25.11 28.48 -14.31
CA ALA A 395 -24.83 29.74 -13.58
C ALA A 395 -23.47 29.69 -12.86
N ALA A 396 -22.68 30.75 -13.01
CA ALA A 396 -21.51 31.04 -12.20
C ALA A 396 -21.91 31.73 -10.88
N VAL A 397 -20.97 31.74 -9.93
CA VAL A 397 -20.89 32.50 -8.64
C VAL A 397 -21.14 31.67 -7.36
N ALA A 398 -20.05 31.57 -6.57
CA ALA A 398 -19.89 31.41 -5.12
C ALA A 398 -20.84 30.51 -4.29
N GLY A 399 -20.23 29.54 -3.59
CA GLY A 399 -20.70 29.05 -2.29
C GLY A 399 -21.61 27.81 -2.31
N GLY A 400 -21.05 26.67 -1.88
CA GLY A 400 -21.78 25.58 -1.21
C GLY A 400 -22.69 24.67 -2.06
N SER A 401 -22.15 23.55 -2.55
CA SER A 401 -22.67 22.16 -2.50
C SER A 401 -22.05 21.29 -3.61
N PRO A 402 -21.54 20.06 -3.37
CA PRO A 402 -21.06 19.22 -4.46
C PRO A 402 -22.22 18.40 -5.06
N PRO A 403 -22.45 18.43 -6.39
CA PRO A 403 -23.37 17.50 -7.02
C PRO A 403 -22.63 16.19 -7.36
N SER A 404 -23.25 15.05 -7.04
CA SER A 404 -23.12 13.78 -7.80
C SER A 404 -21.74 13.43 -8.41
N ALA A 405 -20.66 13.46 -7.62
CA ALA A 405 -19.35 13.05 -8.10
C ALA A 405 -19.21 11.52 -8.08
N LEU A 406 -18.64 10.95 -9.15
CA LEU A 406 -18.28 9.53 -9.18
C LEU A 406 -17.33 9.22 -7.99
N PRO A 407 -17.53 8.10 -7.29
CA PRO A 407 -16.66 7.68 -6.20
C PRO A 407 -15.24 7.47 -6.73
N PHE A 408 -14.24 7.86 -5.93
CA PHE A 408 -12.83 7.83 -6.32
C PHE A 408 -12.54 8.54 -7.66
N ALA A 409 -13.27 9.62 -7.97
CA ALA A 409 -13.09 10.38 -9.22
C ALA A 409 -11.65 10.83 -9.49
N SER A 410 -10.89 11.12 -8.43
CA SER A 410 -9.51 11.63 -8.50
C SER A 410 -8.45 10.52 -8.38
N LEU A 411 -8.84 9.26 -8.17
CA LEU A 411 -7.89 8.18 -7.85
C LEU A 411 -7.10 7.76 -9.10
N THR A 412 -5.81 8.05 -9.10
CA THR A 412 -4.89 7.74 -10.22
C THR A 412 -4.00 6.54 -9.96
N SER A 413 -3.69 6.26 -8.69
CA SER A 413 -2.76 5.20 -8.28
C SER A 413 -3.34 4.33 -7.18
N LEU A 414 -3.39 3.02 -7.43
CA LEU A 414 -3.88 2.03 -6.48
C LEU A 414 -2.85 0.91 -6.28
N THR A 415 -2.52 0.59 -5.03
CA THR A 415 -1.64 -0.54 -4.69
C THR A 415 -2.41 -1.56 -3.87
N LEU A 416 -2.55 -2.76 -4.43
CA LEU A 416 -3.22 -3.94 -3.87
C LEU A 416 -2.25 -5.13 -3.76
N SER A 417 -0.94 -4.88 -3.79
CA SER A 417 0.08 -5.91 -3.65
C SER A 417 -0.13 -6.76 -2.40
N ASP A 418 0.17 -8.05 -2.48
CA ASP A 418 0.14 -8.97 -1.34
C ASP A 418 -1.23 -9.00 -0.63
N ASN A 419 -2.33 -8.98 -1.39
CA ASN A 419 -3.69 -9.22 -0.90
C ASN A 419 -4.25 -10.53 -1.47
N PRO A 420 -5.03 -11.31 -0.71
CA PRO A 420 -5.60 -12.59 -1.16
C PRO A 420 -6.81 -12.43 -2.10
N ILE A 421 -6.70 -11.59 -3.14
CA ILE A 421 -7.77 -11.34 -4.12
C ILE A 421 -8.14 -12.64 -4.82
N ALA A 422 -9.38 -13.10 -4.67
CA ALA A 422 -9.80 -14.44 -5.05
C ALA A 422 -10.30 -14.56 -6.50
N SER A 423 -10.67 -13.45 -7.17
CA SER A 423 -11.33 -13.49 -8.47
C SER A 423 -10.84 -12.41 -9.46
N TRP A 424 -10.80 -12.78 -10.74
CA TRP A 424 -10.57 -11.84 -11.85
C TRP A 424 -11.72 -10.83 -12.03
N ASP A 425 -12.90 -11.13 -11.50
CA ASP A 425 -14.03 -10.19 -11.49
C ASP A 425 -13.69 -8.97 -10.62
N SER A 426 -12.98 -9.17 -9.50
CA SER A 426 -12.47 -8.07 -8.67
C SER A 426 -11.44 -7.21 -9.39
N VAL A 427 -10.54 -7.83 -10.16
CA VAL A 427 -9.57 -7.08 -10.99
C VAL A 427 -10.31 -6.30 -12.08
N THR A 428 -11.33 -6.91 -12.68
CA THR A 428 -12.15 -6.28 -13.72
C THR A 428 -12.92 -5.10 -13.16
N ALA A 429 -13.50 -5.22 -11.96
CA ALA A 429 -14.22 -4.16 -11.28
C ALA A 429 -13.40 -2.86 -11.19
N LEU A 430 -12.07 -2.94 -11.01
CA LEU A 430 -11.18 -1.76 -10.97
C LEU A 430 -11.29 -0.83 -12.20
N ALA A 431 -11.83 -1.31 -13.33
CA ALA A 431 -12.09 -0.48 -14.51
C ALA A 431 -13.09 0.65 -14.25
N ALA A 432 -13.96 0.54 -13.23
CA ALA A 432 -14.92 1.58 -12.90
C ALA A 432 -14.28 2.83 -12.23
N PHE A 433 -12.99 2.80 -11.89
CA PHE A 433 -12.26 3.99 -11.45
C PHE A 433 -11.89 4.88 -12.65
N PRO A 434 -12.49 6.07 -12.79
CA PRO A 434 -12.41 6.85 -14.03
C PRO A 434 -11.01 7.40 -14.32
N ALA A 435 -10.21 7.66 -13.29
CA ALA A 435 -8.87 8.25 -13.40
C ALA A 435 -7.72 7.27 -13.16
N LEU A 436 -8.00 5.98 -12.92
CA LEU A 436 -6.98 5.01 -12.52
C LEU A 436 -6.00 4.74 -13.68
N THR A 437 -4.72 5.06 -13.47
CA THR A 437 -3.66 4.88 -14.47
C THR A 437 -2.47 4.07 -13.95
N ALA A 438 -2.23 4.02 -12.64
CA ALA A 438 -1.17 3.23 -12.04
C ALA A 438 -1.76 2.15 -11.10
N LEU A 439 -1.40 0.90 -11.34
CA LEU A 439 -1.84 -0.24 -10.55
C LEU A 439 -0.66 -1.09 -10.09
N ARG A 440 -0.66 -1.50 -8.83
CA ARG A 440 0.24 -2.54 -8.30
C ARG A 440 -0.58 -3.67 -7.72
N VAL A 441 -0.41 -4.87 -8.25
CA VAL A 441 -1.14 -6.11 -7.89
C VAL A 441 -0.17 -7.29 -7.80
N SER A 442 1.12 -7.03 -7.57
CA SER A 442 2.11 -8.07 -7.34
C SER A 442 1.74 -8.93 -6.13
N GLY A 443 1.78 -10.25 -6.27
CA GLY A 443 1.42 -11.16 -5.17
C GLY A 443 -0.06 -11.13 -4.78
N ALA A 444 -0.94 -10.51 -5.59
CA ALA A 444 -2.38 -10.59 -5.36
C ALA A 444 -2.91 -11.96 -5.77
N GLY A 445 -3.65 -12.67 -4.91
CA GLY A 445 -4.06 -14.08 -5.05
C GLY A 445 -4.19 -14.61 -6.49
N VAL A 446 -5.30 -14.31 -7.17
CA VAL A 446 -5.63 -14.78 -8.53
C VAL A 446 -4.63 -14.30 -9.60
N VAL A 447 -3.93 -13.19 -9.34
CA VAL A 447 -2.88 -12.63 -10.23
C VAL A 447 -1.58 -13.39 -10.03
N GLY A 448 -1.26 -13.80 -8.80
CA GLY A 448 -0.06 -14.55 -8.42
C GLY A 448 -0.11 -16.02 -8.82
N GLU A 449 -1.30 -16.61 -8.96
CA GLU A 449 -1.48 -17.96 -9.51
C GLU A 449 -1.03 -18.07 -10.97
N LEU A 450 -1.11 -16.97 -11.72
CA LEU A 450 -0.58 -16.88 -13.07
C LEU A 450 0.91 -16.49 -13.01
N GLY A 451 1.74 -17.13 -13.84
CA GLY A 451 3.13 -16.69 -14.02
C GLY A 451 3.19 -15.21 -14.40
N SER A 452 4.21 -14.49 -13.92
CA SER A 452 4.26 -13.01 -13.92
C SER A 452 3.96 -12.36 -15.28
N ASN A 453 4.39 -12.98 -16.38
CA ASN A 453 4.11 -12.49 -17.73
C ASN A 453 2.63 -12.64 -18.10
N ARG A 454 2.05 -13.84 -17.92
CA ARG A 454 0.63 -14.09 -18.23
C ARG A 454 -0.29 -13.25 -17.36
N ALA A 455 0.03 -13.10 -16.07
CA ALA A 455 -0.67 -12.23 -15.15
C ALA A 455 -0.70 -10.78 -15.65
N ARG A 456 0.45 -10.28 -16.12
CA ARG A 456 0.59 -8.93 -16.66
C ARG A 456 -0.27 -8.71 -17.90
N LEU A 457 -0.20 -9.62 -18.88
CA LEU A 457 -1.01 -9.53 -20.11
C LEU A 457 -2.51 -9.56 -19.80
N GLU A 458 -2.94 -10.43 -18.88
CA GLU A 458 -4.34 -10.55 -18.47
C GLU A 458 -4.87 -9.25 -17.83
N VAL A 459 -4.10 -8.64 -16.91
CA VAL A 459 -4.46 -7.36 -16.29
C VAL A 459 -4.50 -6.23 -17.32
N VAL A 460 -3.49 -6.14 -18.19
CA VAL A 460 -3.40 -5.10 -19.24
C VAL A 460 -4.58 -5.18 -20.22
N ALA A 461 -4.99 -6.38 -20.60
CA ALA A 461 -6.13 -6.58 -21.48
C ALA A 461 -7.46 -6.20 -20.81
N ARG A 462 -7.63 -6.52 -19.51
CA ARG A 462 -8.86 -6.20 -18.75
C ARG A 462 -8.98 -4.72 -18.41
N LEU A 463 -7.87 -4.01 -18.17
CA LEU A 463 -7.86 -2.63 -17.70
C LEU A 463 -7.26 -1.67 -18.74
N ALA A 464 -8.12 -1.05 -19.53
CA ALA A 464 -7.74 -0.13 -20.62
C ALA A 464 -6.98 1.11 -20.12
N SER A 465 -7.35 1.61 -18.94
CA SER A 465 -6.86 2.87 -18.38
C SER A 465 -5.47 2.77 -17.75
N VAL A 466 -5.03 1.57 -17.36
CA VAL A 466 -3.78 1.34 -16.62
C VAL A 466 -2.55 1.53 -17.53
N ARG A 467 -1.79 2.59 -17.33
CA ARG A 467 -0.55 2.93 -18.05
C ARG A 467 0.72 2.43 -17.35
N THR A 468 0.65 2.22 -16.04
CA THR A 468 1.78 1.70 -15.23
C THR A 468 1.30 0.53 -14.40
N LEU A 469 1.92 -0.64 -14.58
CA LEU A 469 1.56 -1.87 -13.87
C LEU A 469 2.79 -2.43 -13.14
N ASN A 470 2.68 -2.62 -11.83
CA ASN A 470 3.75 -3.11 -10.95
C ASN A 470 5.06 -2.31 -11.04
N GLY A 471 4.97 -1.01 -11.36
CA GLY A 471 6.12 -0.12 -11.49
C GLY A 471 6.70 -0.02 -12.90
N SER A 472 6.26 -0.86 -13.84
CA SER A 472 6.68 -0.80 -15.25
C SER A 472 5.59 -0.17 -16.13
N GLU A 473 5.99 0.69 -17.07
CA GLU A 473 5.11 1.24 -18.09
C GLU A 473 4.48 0.13 -18.95
N VAL A 474 3.22 0.33 -19.35
CA VAL A 474 2.50 -0.52 -20.31
C VAL A 474 2.60 0.13 -21.68
N ARG A 475 3.42 -0.43 -22.57
CA ARG A 475 3.65 0.14 -23.91
C ARG A 475 2.44 -0.08 -24.82
N PRO A 476 2.20 0.78 -25.83
CA PRO A 476 1.09 0.61 -26.77
C PRO A 476 1.11 -0.76 -27.50
N ARG A 477 2.29 -1.19 -27.99
CA ARG A 477 2.47 -2.50 -28.64
C ARG A 477 2.17 -3.66 -27.70
N GLU A 478 2.69 -3.60 -26.47
CA GLU A 478 2.42 -4.59 -25.42
C GLU A 478 0.91 -4.72 -25.13
N ARG A 479 0.20 -3.59 -25.07
CA ARG A 479 -1.27 -3.61 -24.88
C ARG A 479 -1.98 -4.27 -26.05
N GLU A 480 -1.60 -3.93 -27.27
CA GLU A 480 -2.21 -4.51 -28.47
C GLU A 480 -2.03 -6.03 -28.49
N ASP A 481 -0.83 -6.52 -28.17
CA ASP A 481 -0.53 -7.94 -28.09
C ASP A 481 -1.29 -8.63 -26.94
N ALA A 482 -1.36 -7.97 -25.76
CA ALA A 482 -2.14 -8.45 -24.63
C ALA A 482 -3.63 -8.57 -24.94
N GLU A 483 -4.21 -7.55 -25.60
CA GLU A 483 -5.61 -7.53 -26.01
C GLU A 483 -5.92 -8.62 -27.05
N LYS A 484 -5.05 -8.82 -28.05
CA LYS A 484 -5.18 -9.92 -29.03
C LYS A 484 -5.08 -11.30 -28.37
N ALA A 485 -4.12 -11.48 -27.46
CA ALA A 485 -3.93 -12.74 -26.74
C ALA A 485 -5.14 -13.05 -25.85
N TYR A 486 -5.69 -12.04 -25.18
CA TYR A 486 -6.89 -12.15 -24.36
C TYR A 486 -8.11 -12.56 -25.19
N VAL A 487 -8.37 -11.88 -26.31
CA VAL A 487 -9.48 -12.24 -27.23
C VAL A 487 -9.34 -13.67 -27.72
N ARG A 488 -8.16 -14.08 -28.22
CA ARG A 488 -7.93 -15.46 -28.69
C ARG A 488 -8.24 -16.48 -27.59
N ARG A 489 -7.73 -16.26 -26.38
CA ARG A 489 -7.89 -17.17 -25.24
C ARG A 489 -9.35 -17.31 -24.83
N VAL A 490 -10.03 -16.18 -24.60
CA VAL A 490 -11.44 -16.18 -24.16
C VAL A 490 -12.34 -16.79 -25.25
N CYS A 491 -12.12 -16.46 -26.53
CA CYS A 491 -12.85 -17.09 -27.63
C CYS A 491 -12.63 -18.61 -27.68
N GLN A 492 -11.39 -19.11 -27.50
CA GLN A 492 -11.10 -20.54 -27.45
C GLN A 492 -11.77 -21.24 -26.26
N GLU A 493 -11.72 -20.65 -25.07
CA GLU A 493 -12.36 -21.19 -23.85
C GLU A 493 -13.88 -21.27 -24.02
N THR A 494 -14.50 -20.24 -24.62
CA THR A 494 -15.95 -20.20 -24.87
C THR A 494 -16.39 -21.13 -26.01
N ALA A 495 -15.56 -21.30 -27.05
CA ALA A 495 -15.82 -22.24 -28.14
C ALA A 495 -15.62 -23.70 -27.72
N ALA A 496 -14.71 -23.97 -26.78
CA ALA A 496 -14.50 -25.29 -26.20
C ALA A 496 -15.58 -25.65 -25.16
N ALA A 497 -16.18 -24.66 -24.49
CA ALA A 497 -17.29 -24.86 -23.55
C ALA A 497 -18.64 -25.09 -24.25
N ALA A 498 -18.80 -24.71 -25.52
CA ALA A 498 -19.99 -24.96 -26.31
C ALA A 498 -19.87 -26.31 -27.06
N GLU A 499 -20.52 -27.37 -26.58
CA GLU A 499 -20.87 -28.51 -27.44
C GLU A 499 -21.91 -28.04 -28.48
N LYS A 500 -21.42 -27.39 -29.55
CA LYS A 500 -22.16 -26.87 -30.73
C LYS A 500 -23.42 -26.06 -30.38
N PRO A 501 -23.28 -24.73 -30.28
CA PRO A 501 -23.51 -23.89 -31.46
C PRO A 501 -22.36 -22.92 -31.71
N THR A 502 -22.34 -22.33 -32.90
CA THR A 502 -21.26 -21.45 -33.35
C THR A 502 -21.41 -20.08 -32.70
N PHE A 503 -20.30 -19.49 -32.23
CA PHE A 503 -20.24 -18.13 -31.65
C PHE A 503 -20.93 -17.03 -32.51
N ALA A 504 -21.08 -17.24 -33.82
CA ALA A 504 -21.84 -16.39 -34.73
C ALA A 504 -23.36 -16.34 -34.42
N GLU A 505 -23.91 -17.38 -33.81
CA GLU A 505 -25.32 -17.47 -33.40
C GLU A 505 -25.53 -16.85 -32.00
N ALA A 506 -24.49 -16.84 -31.16
CA ALA A 506 -24.54 -16.35 -29.78
C ALA A 506 -24.49 -14.82 -29.66
N VAL A 507 -23.88 -14.13 -30.63
CA VAL A 507 -23.71 -12.66 -30.59
C VAL A 507 -24.63 -11.92 -31.55
N GLY A 508 -25.38 -12.62 -32.41
CA GLY A 508 -26.43 -12.00 -33.23
C GLY A 508 -26.05 -10.64 -33.81
N VAL A 509 -25.15 -10.64 -34.82
CA VAL A 509 -25.04 -9.69 -35.95
C VAL A 509 -23.60 -9.62 -36.45
N ALA A 510 -23.40 -10.07 -37.69
CA ALA A 510 -22.39 -9.50 -38.58
C ALA A 510 -22.82 -8.05 -38.87
N ALA A 511 -21.93 -7.10 -38.58
CA ALA A 511 -22.17 -5.65 -38.57
C ALA A 511 -22.75 -5.05 -39.87
N ASP A 512 -22.87 -5.82 -40.96
CA ASP A 512 -23.30 -5.33 -42.28
C ASP A 512 -24.76 -5.64 -42.66
N LYS A 513 -25.59 -6.17 -41.74
CA LYS A 513 -27.02 -6.45 -42.01
C LYS A 513 -28.02 -5.78 -41.06
N LEU A 514 -27.58 -4.82 -40.26
CA LEU A 514 -28.44 -4.12 -39.29
C LEU A 514 -29.34 -3.04 -39.94
N GLU A 515 -29.04 -2.58 -41.17
CA GLU A 515 -29.88 -1.61 -41.89
C GLU A 515 -31.09 -2.23 -42.63
N GLU A 516 -31.02 -3.51 -43.02
CA GLU A 516 -32.05 -4.10 -43.91
C GLU A 516 -33.26 -4.70 -43.15
N LEU A 517 -33.11 -5.01 -41.85
CA LEU A 517 -34.18 -5.62 -41.04
C LEU A 517 -35.06 -4.65 -40.25
N VAL A 518 -34.75 -3.34 -40.25
CA VAL A 518 -35.54 -2.32 -39.54
C VAL A 518 -36.72 -1.80 -40.39
N THR A 519 -36.81 -2.18 -41.66
CA THR A 519 -37.88 -1.70 -42.56
C THR A 519 -39.14 -2.58 -42.61
N ASP A 520 -39.11 -3.83 -42.11
CA ASP A 520 -40.23 -4.77 -42.31
C ASP A 520 -41.11 -5.03 -41.07
N VAL A 521 -40.78 -4.49 -39.89
CA VAL A 521 -41.61 -4.67 -38.67
C VAL A 521 -42.60 -3.51 -38.45
N VAL A 522 -42.51 -2.43 -39.23
CA VAL A 522 -43.46 -1.29 -39.13
C VAL A 522 -44.66 -1.44 -40.09
N ALA A 523 -44.64 -2.38 -41.05
CA ALA A 523 -45.72 -2.52 -42.03
C ALA A 523 -46.86 -3.47 -41.62
N SER A 524 -46.71 -4.32 -40.61
CA SER A 524 -47.73 -5.30 -40.23
C SER A 524 -48.31 -5.07 -38.83
N ARG A 525 -48.92 -3.90 -38.62
CA ARG A 525 -49.86 -3.69 -37.51
C ARG A 525 -51.02 -2.81 -37.95
N ALA A 526 -51.85 -3.37 -38.83
CA ALA A 526 -53.21 -2.91 -39.04
C ALA A 526 -54.15 -4.13 -39.04
N THR A 527 -55.29 -3.95 -38.36
CA THR A 527 -56.48 -4.82 -38.28
C THR A 527 -56.44 -6.01 -37.31
N ALA A 528 -57.04 -5.80 -36.13
CA ALA A 528 -57.86 -6.81 -35.46
C ALA A 528 -59.25 -6.84 -36.15
N PRO A 529 -60.03 -7.95 -36.10
CA PRO A 529 -60.83 -8.22 -34.88
C PRO A 529 -61.18 -9.71 -34.56
N SER A 530 -61.53 -9.92 -33.28
CA SER A 530 -62.62 -10.76 -32.69
C SER A 530 -62.79 -12.27 -32.97
N GLY A 531 -62.99 -13.05 -31.88
CA GLY A 531 -64.10 -14.04 -31.81
C GLY A 531 -63.79 -15.48 -31.35
N ASP A 532 -64.23 -15.80 -30.13
CA ASP A 532 -64.85 -17.05 -29.62
C ASP A 532 -64.22 -18.47 -29.67
N ALA A 533 -64.09 -19.02 -28.45
CA ALA A 533 -64.61 -20.31 -27.92
C ALA A 533 -64.20 -21.71 -28.45
N ALA A 534 -63.84 -22.55 -27.47
CA ALA A 534 -64.28 -23.95 -27.24
C ALA A 534 -63.25 -25.11 -27.35
N ARG A 535 -62.94 -25.65 -26.14
CA ARG A 535 -62.88 -27.06 -25.69
C ARG A 535 -62.18 -28.16 -26.53
N SER A 536 -61.44 -28.96 -25.75
CA SER A 536 -61.26 -30.43 -25.75
C SER A 536 -59.95 -31.01 -26.28
N ALA A 537 -59.28 -31.78 -25.41
CA ALA A 537 -58.18 -32.71 -25.64
C ALA A 537 -58.74 -34.14 -25.87
N PRO A 538 -57.93 -35.23 -26.04
CA PRO A 538 -56.49 -35.35 -26.32
C PRO A 538 -56.16 -36.32 -27.48
N GLY A 539 -54.90 -36.35 -27.95
CA GLY A 539 -54.42 -37.40 -28.85
C GLY A 539 -52.97 -37.18 -29.27
N SER A 540 -52.11 -38.13 -28.90
CA SER A 540 -50.66 -38.16 -29.06
C SER A 540 -50.10 -37.95 -30.46
N GLY A 541 -48.93 -37.29 -30.55
CA GLY A 541 -47.94 -37.54 -31.60
C GLY A 541 -47.19 -36.29 -32.03
N ALA A 542 -45.90 -36.25 -31.66
CA ALA A 542 -44.84 -35.38 -32.19
C ALA A 542 -44.94 -33.87 -31.88
N ASP A 543 -43.97 -33.36 -31.11
CA ASP A 543 -43.17 -32.20 -31.51
C ASP A 543 -42.00 -32.00 -30.53
N THR A 544 -40.78 -32.16 -31.05
CA THR A 544 -39.53 -31.73 -30.41
C THR A 544 -38.90 -30.70 -31.33
N ALA A 545 -39.25 -29.43 -31.16
CA ALA A 545 -38.53 -28.29 -31.75
C ALA A 545 -39.06 -26.95 -31.20
N ALA A 546 -38.86 -26.65 -29.90
CA ALA A 546 -39.12 -25.30 -29.38
C ALA A 546 -38.34 -24.92 -28.09
N ALA A 547 -37.26 -25.63 -27.74
CA ALA A 547 -36.57 -25.43 -26.46
C ALA A 547 -35.05 -25.18 -26.55
N THR A 548 -34.51 -24.81 -27.70
CA THR A 548 -33.04 -24.66 -27.89
C THR A 548 -32.54 -23.24 -28.16
N VAL A 549 -33.42 -22.23 -28.13
CA VAL A 549 -33.03 -20.84 -28.44
C VAL A 549 -32.80 -19.97 -27.18
N SER A 550 -33.33 -20.34 -26.01
CA SER A 550 -33.09 -19.56 -24.76
C SER A 550 -31.70 -19.80 -24.17
N ASP A 551 -31.20 -21.04 -24.18
CA ASP A 551 -29.96 -21.40 -23.48
C ASP A 551 -28.71 -20.77 -24.09
N GLY A 552 -28.70 -20.55 -25.42
CA GLY A 552 -27.57 -19.92 -26.12
C GLY A 552 -27.43 -18.43 -25.84
N ALA A 553 -28.56 -17.71 -25.68
CA ALA A 553 -28.56 -16.27 -25.39
C ALA A 553 -28.10 -15.98 -23.96
N ASP A 554 -28.48 -16.83 -23.00
CA ASP A 554 -28.05 -16.70 -21.61
C ASP A 554 -26.57 -17.05 -21.42
N ALA A 555 -26.05 -18.06 -22.14
CA ALA A 555 -24.62 -18.38 -22.13
C ALA A 555 -23.77 -17.24 -22.74
N ALA A 556 -24.21 -16.64 -23.84
CA ALA A 556 -23.53 -15.51 -24.47
C ALA A 556 -23.48 -14.28 -23.54
N ALA A 557 -24.61 -13.98 -22.89
CA ALA A 557 -24.70 -12.90 -21.93
C ALA A 557 -23.84 -13.15 -20.68
N ALA A 558 -23.76 -14.40 -20.21
CA ALA A 558 -22.86 -14.78 -19.13
C ALA A 558 -21.40 -14.52 -19.52
N VAL A 559 -20.95 -14.94 -20.71
CA VAL A 559 -19.59 -14.66 -21.19
C VAL A 559 -19.33 -13.16 -21.29
N ALA A 560 -20.26 -12.40 -21.86
CA ALA A 560 -20.12 -10.96 -22.05
C ALA A 560 -20.08 -10.19 -20.71
N ALA A 561 -20.75 -10.70 -19.68
CA ALA A 561 -20.68 -10.15 -18.32
C ALA A 561 -19.38 -10.56 -17.58
N ALA A 562 -18.81 -11.74 -17.85
CA ALA A 562 -17.51 -12.18 -17.32
C ALA A 562 -16.32 -11.41 -17.90
N HIS A 563 -16.48 -10.97 -19.15
CA HIS A 563 -15.44 -10.32 -19.93
C HIS A 563 -15.96 -9.03 -20.56
N PRO A 564 -16.14 -7.94 -19.77
CA PRO A 564 -16.74 -6.70 -20.24
C PRO A 564 -16.01 -6.02 -21.43
N ARG A 565 -14.72 -6.31 -21.59
CA ARG A 565 -13.90 -5.81 -22.70
C ARG A 565 -13.84 -6.75 -23.91
N LEU A 566 -14.38 -7.96 -23.84
CA LEU A 566 -14.26 -8.93 -24.93
C LEU A 566 -14.87 -8.39 -26.23
N PHE A 567 -16.12 -7.93 -26.20
CA PHE A 567 -16.82 -7.47 -27.40
C PHE A 567 -16.14 -6.26 -28.08
N PRO A 568 -15.78 -5.18 -27.36
CA PRO A 568 -15.02 -4.06 -27.93
C PRO A 568 -13.67 -4.48 -28.51
N LEU A 569 -12.96 -5.35 -27.81
CA LEU A 569 -11.68 -5.85 -28.31
C LEU A 569 -11.84 -6.73 -29.55
N MET A 570 -12.95 -7.46 -29.67
CA MET A 570 -13.28 -8.21 -30.88
C MET A 570 -13.63 -7.28 -32.05
N LEU A 571 -14.33 -6.17 -31.83
CA LEU A 571 -14.56 -5.18 -32.88
C LEU A 571 -13.23 -4.58 -33.36
N ARG A 572 -12.34 -4.27 -32.42
CA ARG A 572 -11.04 -3.67 -32.72
C ARG A 572 -10.04 -4.62 -33.37
N HIS A 573 -10.04 -5.89 -32.98
CA HIS A 573 -9.04 -6.90 -33.36
C HIS A 573 -9.63 -8.06 -34.20
N GLY A 574 -10.84 -7.89 -34.76
CA GLY A 574 -11.75 -8.95 -35.22
C GLY A 574 -11.25 -9.92 -36.29
N GLU A 575 -10.25 -9.55 -37.09
CA GLU A 575 -9.65 -10.47 -38.07
C GLU A 575 -8.87 -11.62 -37.42
N VAL A 576 -8.47 -11.46 -36.16
CA VAL A 576 -7.67 -12.46 -35.42
C VAL A 576 -8.51 -13.63 -34.91
N ALA A 577 -9.83 -13.46 -34.77
CA ALA A 577 -10.76 -14.52 -34.36
C ALA A 577 -11.11 -15.49 -35.51
N ALA A 578 -11.06 -15.04 -36.77
CA ALA A 578 -11.31 -15.88 -37.95
C ALA A 578 -10.22 -16.95 -38.14
N ALA A 579 -8.98 -16.66 -37.75
CA ALA A 579 -7.86 -17.59 -37.78
C ALA A 579 -7.95 -18.72 -36.72
N ALA A 580 -8.86 -18.62 -35.74
CA ALA A 580 -9.05 -19.65 -34.72
C ALA A 580 -9.73 -20.92 -35.26
N ARG A 581 -10.27 -20.89 -36.48
CA ARG A 581 -10.94 -22.05 -37.10
C ARG A 581 -9.99 -23.12 -37.65
N ASP A 582 -8.67 -22.88 -37.70
CA ASP A 582 -7.75 -23.77 -38.41
C ASP A 582 -6.50 -24.22 -37.61
N THR A 583 -6.62 -24.41 -36.30
CA THR A 583 -5.55 -25.08 -35.55
C THR A 583 -6.11 -26.10 -34.56
N GLY A 584 -6.00 -27.39 -34.92
CA GLY A 584 -6.18 -28.51 -33.99
C GLY A 584 -5.26 -28.44 -32.76
N PRO A 585 -5.42 -29.35 -31.80
CA PRO A 585 -4.82 -29.23 -30.46
C PRO A 585 -3.30 -29.25 -30.57
N LYS A 586 -2.68 -28.07 -30.44
CA LYS A 586 -1.24 -27.94 -30.22
C LYS A 586 -1.06 -27.70 -28.73
N THR A 587 -0.35 -28.63 -28.11
CA THR A 587 0.24 -28.50 -26.78
C THR A 587 0.90 -27.12 -26.64
N MET A 588 0.75 -26.49 -25.46
CA MET A 588 1.28 -25.17 -25.10
C MET A 588 2.80 -25.10 -25.33
N GLY A 589 3.21 -24.77 -26.55
CA GLY A 589 4.58 -24.46 -26.91
C GLY A 589 4.88 -23.01 -26.54
N SER A 590 5.96 -22.83 -25.77
CA SER A 590 6.59 -21.54 -25.45
C SER A 590 6.36 -20.46 -26.50
N SER A 591 5.89 -19.27 -26.09
CA SER A 591 5.89 -18.06 -26.92
C SER A 591 7.27 -17.91 -27.59
N THR A 592 7.33 -18.13 -28.90
CA THR A 592 8.57 -18.01 -29.69
C THR A 592 8.53 -16.70 -30.44
N VAL A 593 9.62 -15.95 -30.36
CA VAL A 593 9.82 -14.64 -30.96
C VAL A 593 10.74 -14.76 -32.18
N SER A 594 10.38 -14.16 -33.30
CA SER A 594 11.20 -14.08 -34.52
C SER A 594 12.06 -12.82 -34.47
N VAL A 595 13.38 -12.98 -34.38
CA VAL A 595 14.33 -11.87 -34.25
C VAL A 595 15.36 -11.91 -35.36
N THR A 596 15.91 -10.75 -35.71
CA THR A 596 17.02 -10.63 -36.65
C THR A 596 18.28 -10.20 -35.89
N ILE A 597 19.30 -11.05 -35.85
CA ILE A 597 20.56 -10.75 -35.16
C ILE A 597 21.53 -10.15 -36.17
N ARG A 598 22.06 -8.96 -35.88
CA ARG A 598 23.02 -8.23 -36.70
C ARG A 598 24.28 -7.97 -35.87
N SER A 599 25.44 -8.32 -36.41
CA SER A 599 26.72 -7.94 -35.81
C SER A 599 27.10 -6.51 -36.21
N MET A 600 27.47 -5.71 -35.22
CA MET A 600 28.07 -4.37 -35.35
C MET A 600 29.58 -4.38 -35.07
N ALA A 601 30.13 -5.55 -34.71
CA ALA A 601 31.56 -5.74 -34.45
C ALA A 601 32.39 -5.58 -35.73
N GLY A 602 33.56 -4.93 -35.65
CA GLY A 602 34.39 -4.62 -36.82
C GLY A 602 34.73 -5.85 -37.68
N ALA A 603 35.00 -7.00 -37.06
CA ALA A 603 35.36 -8.25 -37.75
C ALA A 603 34.18 -8.99 -38.41
N SER A 604 32.94 -8.74 -37.95
CA SER A 604 31.74 -9.47 -38.38
C SER A 604 30.61 -8.57 -38.90
N SER A 605 30.85 -7.26 -39.01
CA SER A 605 29.92 -6.25 -39.51
C SER A 605 29.47 -6.45 -40.96
N ALA A 606 30.29 -7.15 -41.76
CA ALA A 606 29.99 -7.49 -43.16
C ALA A 606 29.21 -8.81 -43.33
N MET A 607 28.94 -9.55 -42.24
CA MET A 607 28.13 -10.76 -42.32
C MET A 607 26.64 -10.43 -42.43
N ASP A 608 25.92 -11.24 -43.22
CA ASP A 608 24.47 -11.07 -43.37
C ASP A 608 23.75 -11.27 -42.03
N PRO A 609 22.75 -10.43 -41.71
CA PRO A 609 21.93 -10.60 -40.52
C PRO A 609 21.22 -11.95 -40.50
N ILE A 610 21.15 -12.56 -39.32
CA ILE A 610 20.58 -13.90 -39.15
C ILE A 610 19.19 -13.80 -38.54
N ALA A 611 18.18 -14.23 -39.29
CA ALA A 611 16.82 -14.38 -38.79
C ALA A 611 16.68 -15.70 -38.00
N LYS A 612 16.26 -15.63 -36.74
CA LYS A 612 16.09 -16.78 -35.84
C LYS A 612 14.77 -16.70 -35.10
N ARG A 613 14.11 -17.84 -34.94
CA ARG A 613 12.94 -17.99 -34.06
C ARG A 613 13.41 -18.54 -32.71
N LEU A 614 13.20 -17.76 -31.66
CA LEU A 614 13.78 -17.93 -30.33
C LEU A 614 12.67 -17.95 -29.26
N PRO A 615 12.61 -18.94 -28.36
CA PRO A 615 11.73 -18.87 -27.19
C PRO A 615 11.91 -17.59 -26.36
N GLY A 616 10.83 -16.87 -26.05
CA GLY A 616 10.87 -15.67 -25.22
C GLY A 616 11.34 -15.92 -23.78
N SER A 617 11.26 -17.18 -23.33
CA SER A 617 11.78 -17.64 -22.02
C SER A 617 13.29 -17.89 -22.00
N MET A 618 14.01 -17.79 -23.14
CA MET A 618 15.47 -17.96 -23.13
C MET A 618 16.14 -16.75 -22.46
N THR A 619 17.27 -17.00 -21.81
CA THR A 619 18.04 -15.95 -21.13
C THR A 619 18.91 -15.17 -22.11
N VAL A 620 19.28 -13.95 -21.73
CA VAL A 620 20.25 -13.16 -22.49
C VAL A 620 21.59 -13.89 -22.64
N LEU A 621 22.03 -14.66 -21.63
CA LEU A 621 23.23 -15.50 -21.73
C LEU A 621 23.13 -16.55 -22.86
N THR A 622 22.00 -17.23 -22.99
CA THR A 622 21.80 -18.24 -24.06
C THR A 622 21.72 -17.58 -25.43
N LEU A 623 21.15 -16.37 -25.51
CA LEU A 623 21.19 -15.55 -26.71
C LEU A 623 22.61 -15.09 -27.08
N LYS A 624 23.42 -14.66 -26.11
CA LYS A 624 24.84 -14.29 -26.30
C LYS A 624 25.65 -15.45 -26.86
N GLN A 625 25.50 -16.65 -26.29
CA GLN A 625 26.15 -17.87 -26.79
C GLN A 625 25.75 -18.19 -28.24
N LEU A 626 24.47 -18.01 -28.59
CA LEU A 626 23.97 -18.24 -29.95
C LEU A 626 24.52 -17.20 -30.93
N ALA A 627 24.53 -15.91 -30.56
CA ALA A 627 25.05 -14.82 -31.38
C ALA A 627 26.57 -14.95 -31.57
N ALA A 628 27.34 -15.21 -30.51
CA ALA A 628 28.78 -15.42 -30.55
C ALA A 628 29.15 -16.61 -31.46
N ARG A 629 28.43 -17.73 -31.35
CA ARG A 629 28.65 -18.91 -32.20
C ARG A 629 28.31 -18.65 -33.67
N ALA A 630 27.27 -17.86 -33.92
CA ALA A 630 26.84 -17.49 -35.26
C ALA A 630 27.84 -16.55 -35.97
N PHE A 631 28.39 -15.57 -35.24
CA PHE A 631 29.28 -14.55 -35.80
C PHE A 631 30.77 -14.77 -35.47
N LYS A 632 31.13 -15.96 -34.95
CA LYS A 632 32.50 -16.37 -34.56
C LYS A 632 33.18 -15.39 -33.58
N GLY A 633 32.41 -14.81 -32.67
CA GLY A 633 32.89 -13.92 -31.61
C GLY A 633 33.07 -14.65 -30.29
N ASP A 634 33.76 -14.01 -29.34
CA ASP A 634 33.85 -14.50 -27.96
C ASP A 634 32.62 -14.04 -27.15
N VAL A 635 31.97 -14.98 -26.46
CA VAL A 635 30.78 -14.73 -25.62
C VAL A 635 31.06 -13.69 -24.54
N ALA A 636 32.28 -13.68 -23.97
CA ALA A 636 32.66 -12.75 -22.91
C ALA A 636 32.77 -11.30 -23.40
N MET A 637 33.01 -11.12 -24.70
CA MET A 637 33.20 -9.82 -25.34
C MET A 637 31.91 -9.30 -25.99
N CYS A 638 30.85 -10.12 -25.99
CA CYS A 638 29.57 -9.81 -26.62
C CYS A 638 28.69 -8.93 -25.70
N ARG A 639 28.46 -7.69 -26.10
CA ARG A 639 27.38 -6.84 -25.58
C ARG A 639 26.21 -6.90 -26.56
N LEU A 640 25.03 -7.22 -26.05
CA LEU A 640 23.82 -7.27 -26.86
C LEU A 640 22.94 -6.07 -26.53
N SER A 641 22.35 -5.49 -27.56
CA SER A 641 21.23 -4.58 -27.44
C SER A 641 20.13 -5.03 -28.40
N PHE A 642 18.91 -4.55 -28.21
CA PHE A 642 17.82 -4.82 -29.15
C PHE A 642 17.11 -3.52 -29.52
N ARG A 643 16.52 -3.49 -30.71
CA ARG A 643 15.68 -2.40 -31.19
C ARG A 643 14.47 -2.93 -31.96
N ASP A 644 13.37 -2.22 -31.83
CA ASP A 644 12.08 -2.60 -32.39
C ASP A 644 11.82 -1.83 -33.70
N GLY A 645 12.61 -2.17 -34.72
CA GLY A 645 12.67 -1.51 -36.03
C GLY A 645 13.97 -0.72 -36.27
N LYS A 646 14.24 -0.36 -37.54
CA LYS A 646 15.50 0.28 -37.95
C LYS A 646 15.75 1.66 -37.32
N ASP A 647 14.68 2.37 -36.97
CA ASP A 647 14.73 3.75 -36.46
C ASP A 647 14.61 3.85 -34.93
N ALA A 648 14.46 2.71 -34.22
CA ALA A 648 14.32 2.70 -32.77
C ALA A 648 15.69 2.72 -32.06
N TYR A 649 15.77 3.43 -30.93
CA TYR A 649 16.99 3.52 -30.13
C TYR A 649 17.33 2.15 -29.49
N PRO A 650 18.58 1.66 -29.60
CA PRO A 650 18.97 0.38 -29.03
C PRO A 650 18.83 0.36 -27.50
N THR A 651 18.17 -0.66 -26.97
CA THR A 651 18.07 -0.93 -25.52
C THR A 651 19.06 -2.02 -25.14
N PRO A 652 19.96 -1.79 -24.17
CA PRO A 652 20.95 -2.79 -23.76
C PRO A 652 20.28 -3.99 -23.09
N LEU A 653 20.80 -5.19 -23.36
CA LEU A 653 20.49 -6.43 -22.65
C LEU A 653 21.60 -6.67 -21.62
N ASP A 654 21.48 -5.98 -20.48
CA ASP A 654 22.53 -5.83 -19.45
C ASP A 654 22.52 -6.90 -18.35
N ASP A 655 21.44 -7.67 -18.20
CA ASP A 655 21.34 -8.77 -17.25
C ASP A 655 21.23 -10.14 -17.95
N ASP A 656 22.31 -10.92 -17.86
CA ASP A 656 22.47 -12.24 -18.49
C ASP A 656 21.53 -13.31 -17.94
N SER A 657 20.99 -13.12 -16.74
CA SER A 657 20.08 -14.06 -16.07
C SER A 657 18.62 -13.88 -16.49
N LYS A 658 18.27 -12.73 -17.08
CA LYS A 658 16.89 -12.38 -17.40
C LYS A 658 16.45 -12.95 -18.74
N PRO A 659 15.17 -13.34 -18.88
CA PRO A 659 14.62 -13.83 -20.14
C PRO A 659 14.41 -12.69 -21.15
N LEU A 660 14.40 -12.98 -22.44
CA LEU A 660 14.17 -11.97 -23.49
C LEU A 660 12.85 -11.20 -23.33
N THR A 661 11.83 -11.83 -22.76
CA THR A 661 10.55 -11.15 -22.44
C THR A 661 10.69 -10.06 -21.38
N TYR A 662 11.67 -10.13 -20.49
CA TYR A 662 11.90 -9.10 -19.46
C TYR A 662 12.27 -7.76 -20.12
N PHE A 663 13.09 -7.82 -21.17
CA PHE A 663 13.51 -6.65 -21.93
C PHE A 663 12.49 -6.20 -22.98
N GLY A 664 11.44 -7.00 -23.23
CA GLY A 664 10.40 -6.67 -24.20
C GLY A 664 10.78 -6.97 -25.65
N VAL A 665 11.64 -7.96 -25.88
CA VAL A 665 11.96 -8.44 -27.25
C VAL A 665 10.71 -9.07 -27.87
N CYS A 666 10.28 -8.54 -29.01
CA CYS A 666 9.04 -8.91 -29.72
C CYS A 666 9.30 -9.34 -31.18
N ASP A 667 8.28 -9.89 -31.85
CA ASP A 667 8.40 -10.37 -33.22
C ASP A 667 8.83 -9.24 -34.16
N GLY A 668 9.91 -9.45 -34.90
CA GLY A 668 10.51 -8.46 -35.80
C GLY A 668 11.63 -7.61 -35.18
N SER A 669 11.96 -7.82 -33.90
CA SER A 669 13.07 -7.10 -33.24
C SER A 669 14.42 -7.37 -33.92
N GLU A 670 15.25 -6.33 -34.03
CA GLU A 670 16.67 -6.46 -34.39
C GLU A 670 17.53 -6.53 -33.12
N ILE A 671 18.34 -7.58 -32.99
CA ILE A 671 19.33 -7.73 -31.93
C ILE A 671 20.67 -7.31 -32.48
N LEU A 672 21.31 -6.33 -31.84
CA LEU A 672 22.62 -5.81 -32.22
C LEU A 672 23.67 -6.43 -31.32
N LEU A 673 24.68 -7.01 -31.96
CA LEU A 673 25.83 -7.59 -31.30
C LEU A 673 27.02 -6.63 -31.44
N GLU A 674 27.45 -6.06 -30.33
CA GLU A 674 28.65 -5.22 -30.19
C GLU A 674 29.76 -6.02 -29.51
N GLU A 675 31.01 -5.77 -29.91
CA GLU A 675 32.20 -6.35 -29.29
C GLU A 675 32.88 -5.27 -28.45
N VAL A 676 33.00 -5.52 -27.14
CA VAL A 676 33.61 -4.56 -26.19
C VAL A 676 35.11 -4.84 -26.11
N ASP A 677 35.95 -3.80 -26.00
CA ASP A 677 37.40 -3.97 -25.87
C ASP A 677 37.75 -4.60 -24.51
N SER A 678 38.69 -5.53 -24.52
CA SER A 678 39.20 -6.28 -23.36
C SER A 678 39.69 -5.35 -22.25
N ALA A 679 40.21 -4.18 -22.59
CA ALA A 679 40.68 -3.19 -21.62
C ALA A 679 39.52 -2.52 -20.85
N GLU A 680 38.37 -2.34 -21.49
CA GLU A 680 37.20 -1.68 -20.88
C GLU A 680 36.45 -2.64 -19.95
N LEU A 681 36.30 -3.91 -20.35
CA LEU A 681 35.75 -4.98 -19.50
C LEU A 681 36.59 -5.21 -18.24
N VAL A 682 37.92 -5.18 -18.34
CA VAL A 682 38.82 -5.31 -17.18
C VAL A 682 38.67 -4.11 -16.23
N ARG A 683 38.48 -2.90 -16.75
CA ARG A 683 38.25 -1.70 -15.93
C ARG A 683 36.91 -1.76 -15.21
N GLU A 684 35.83 -2.13 -15.90
CA GLU A 684 34.49 -2.26 -15.29
C GLU A 684 34.45 -3.40 -14.25
N ALA A 685 35.07 -4.55 -14.54
CA ALA A 685 35.18 -5.65 -13.58
C ALA A 685 35.99 -5.26 -12.34
N ALA A 686 37.10 -4.54 -12.51
CA ALA A 686 37.90 -4.03 -11.40
C ALA A 686 37.14 -3.00 -10.56
N GLU A 687 36.32 -2.14 -11.17
CA GLU A 687 35.47 -1.17 -10.47
C GLU A 687 34.35 -1.87 -9.68
N GLN A 688 33.73 -2.91 -10.23
CA GLN A 688 32.71 -3.71 -9.55
C GLN A 688 33.30 -4.53 -8.40
N GLU A 689 34.47 -5.15 -8.60
CA GLU A 689 35.17 -5.91 -7.57
C GLU A 689 35.64 -4.98 -6.42
N ALA A 690 36.13 -3.78 -6.75
CA ALA A 690 36.47 -2.77 -5.74
C ALA A 690 35.24 -2.29 -4.94
N ALA A 691 34.09 -2.10 -5.61
CA ALA A 691 32.85 -1.72 -4.95
C ALA A 691 32.31 -2.83 -4.03
N GLN A 692 32.37 -4.09 -4.48
CA GLN A 692 31.98 -5.26 -3.68
C GLN A 692 32.94 -5.49 -2.49
N ALA A 693 34.25 -5.31 -2.70
CA ALA A 693 35.25 -5.40 -1.64
C ALA A 693 35.09 -4.32 -0.57
N GLU A 694 34.77 -3.07 -0.96
CA GLU A 694 34.50 -1.99 0.00
C GLU A 694 33.21 -2.24 0.79
N LEU A 695 32.18 -2.82 0.16
CA LEU A 695 30.96 -3.23 0.86
C LEU A 695 31.25 -4.35 1.88
N MET A 696 31.99 -5.38 1.49
CA MET A 696 32.39 -6.45 2.40
C MET A 696 33.29 -5.95 3.53
N ARG A 697 34.22 -5.04 3.26
CA ARG A 697 35.07 -4.43 4.28
C ARG A 697 34.24 -3.66 5.31
N ARG A 698 33.23 -2.90 4.87
CA ARG A 698 32.29 -2.21 5.78
C ARG A 698 31.46 -3.19 6.61
N GLU A 699 31.03 -4.31 6.02
CA GLU A 699 30.31 -5.37 6.72
C GLU A 699 31.21 -6.04 7.79
N GLU A 700 32.46 -6.35 7.44
CA GLU A 700 33.46 -6.94 8.33
C GLU A 700 33.89 -5.99 9.46
N GLU A 701 34.08 -4.70 9.14
CA GLU A 701 34.35 -3.65 10.14
C GLU A 701 33.18 -3.52 11.11
N ARG A 702 31.93 -3.59 10.62
CA ARG A 702 30.72 -3.56 11.44
C ARG A 702 30.63 -4.79 12.36
N VAL A 703 30.91 -5.98 11.86
CA VAL A 703 30.90 -7.23 12.64
C VAL A 703 32.05 -7.24 13.66
N THR A 704 33.22 -6.77 13.29
CA THR A 704 34.40 -6.70 14.18
C THR A 704 34.21 -5.65 15.27
N ALA A 705 33.64 -4.48 14.95
CA ALA A 705 33.26 -3.47 15.93
C ALA A 705 32.22 -4.03 16.91
N MET A 706 31.22 -4.77 16.44
CA MET A 706 30.23 -5.44 17.29
C MET A 706 30.87 -6.48 18.21
N ARG A 707 31.81 -7.30 17.71
CA ARG A 707 32.55 -8.28 18.53
C ARG A 707 33.46 -7.62 19.57
N ARG A 708 34.12 -6.50 19.22
CA ARG A 708 34.96 -5.74 20.14
C ARG A 708 34.14 -5.11 21.27
N LEU A 709 33.02 -4.47 20.94
CA LEU A 709 32.09 -3.93 21.94
C LEU A 709 31.55 -5.05 22.86
N LYS A 710 31.24 -6.22 22.29
CA LYS A 710 30.78 -7.36 23.09
C LYS A 710 31.86 -7.90 24.04
N MET A 711 33.11 -7.93 23.61
CA MET A 711 34.24 -8.38 24.42
C MET A 711 34.61 -7.37 25.52
N GLU A 712 34.53 -6.07 25.24
CA GLU A 712 34.72 -4.99 26.22
C GLU A 712 33.60 -5.00 27.28
N GLU A 713 32.36 -5.26 26.88
CA GLU A 713 31.21 -5.44 27.79
C GLU A 713 31.41 -6.66 28.71
N LEU A 714 31.83 -7.80 28.15
CA LEU A 714 32.16 -9.01 28.92
C LEU A 714 33.31 -8.76 29.91
N ARG A 715 34.34 -8.02 29.51
CA ARG A 715 35.48 -7.68 30.37
C ARG A 715 35.05 -6.76 31.52
N ARG A 716 34.21 -5.75 31.24
CA ARG A 716 33.63 -4.87 32.27
C ARG A 716 32.75 -5.63 33.25
N ASN A 717 31.92 -6.54 32.76
CA ASN A 717 31.06 -7.38 33.60
C ASN A 717 31.90 -8.30 34.49
N ARG A 718 32.97 -8.88 33.96
CA ARG A 718 33.89 -9.75 34.71
C ARG A 718 34.70 -8.99 35.76
N SER A 719 35.15 -7.76 35.48
CA SER A 719 35.79 -6.90 36.49
C SER A 719 34.82 -6.43 37.56
N ALA A 720 33.57 -6.11 37.19
CA ALA A 720 32.53 -5.74 38.15
C ALA A 720 32.15 -6.90 39.08
N LEU A 721 32.09 -8.12 38.56
CA LEU A 721 31.83 -9.32 39.36
C LEU A 721 32.99 -9.61 40.33
N ALA A 722 34.23 -9.44 39.88
CA ALA A 722 35.42 -9.61 40.73
C ALA A 722 35.50 -8.54 41.84
N ALA A 723 35.16 -7.29 41.52
CA ALA A 723 35.08 -6.21 42.51
C ALA A 723 33.96 -6.45 43.54
N ALA A 724 32.81 -6.95 43.10
CA ALA A 724 31.71 -7.32 43.99
C ALA A 724 32.04 -8.52 44.89
N ALA A 725 32.77 -9.52 44.37
CA ALA A 725 33.23 -10.66 45.16
C ALA A 725 34.30 -10.26 46.19
N ALA A 726 35.22 -9.36 45.85
CA ALA A 726 36.21 -8.82 46.79
C ALA A 726 35.56 -7.98 47.90
N ALA A 727 34.54 -7.18 47.56
CA ALA A 727 33.77 -6.41 48.54
C ALA A 727 32.94 -7.28 49.50
N ALA A 728 32.58 -8.50 49.09
CA ALA A 728 31.84 -9.46 49.92
C ALA A 728 32.74 -10.32 50.83
N GLN A 729 34.06 -10.29 50.66
CA GLN A 729 35.04 -11.04 51.46
C GLN A 729 35.88 -10.16 52.40
N ALA A 730 35.62 -8.84 52.45
CA ALA A 730 36.22 -7.97 53.46
C ALA A 730 35.48 -8.18 54.81
N PRO A 731 36.19 -8.57 55.89
CA PRO A 731 35.57 -8.98 57.16
C PRO A 731 34.87 -7.85 57.91
#